data_AF-A0A3M7MKX2-F1
#
_entry.id   AF-A0A3M7MKX2-F1
#
_cell.length_a   1.000
_cell.length_b   1.000
_cell.length_c   1.000
_cell.angle_alpha   90.00
_cell.angle_beta   90.00
_cell.angle_gamma   90.00
#
_symmetry.space_group_name_H-M   'P 1'
#
loop_
_entity.id
_entity.type
_entity.pdbx_description
1 polymer ?
#
loop_
_entity_poly.entity_id
_entity_poly.type
_entity_poly.pdbx_seq_one_letter_code
_entity_poly.pdbx_strand_id
1 'polypeptide(L)'
;MKYAVALSFAALAVAAPGNWKDWTSEPVVETSTAPVPETTAPAPEPSTWVEWSTSAPPAPETSTVPPPAPETSAPPAPETSAPPAEPSTWVEWSSVPPAPETSAPPAPETSAPPAPETSAPPAEPSTWVEWSSVPPAPETSAPPAPETSAPPAPETSAPPAPETSAPPAPETSSAPAPSVATSSWAPWSSGAASSSVWVGSSIPVTTPAPSSAAWTSGSVSVPSGTPVEAASTTTSSSTWTYTGAADKNAIGAGAFALAGLALMLSLSLTATRAQSCDSVENGYQCEPEISHFWGQYSAFYSVPSEISADIPAGCEITFAQILSRHGARDPTSSKTAVYNETVIALKANVSSDAFVGKYAFLADYEYDLGADLLSLFGQQQLINSGIKFFNRYASLAADNTPFVRAGAQERVVESALNWTQGFHSARTAAGHADADYPYAVLEISEEDGQNNTLNHAVCTNFEDDDQYYSTINEYAQEEFAATFTPAIQARLEADLPGLQLTSLEVIYLMELCPFNTVADDNGTISPWCRLFSEEEWHSYNYYQSVNKYYGYGAGNPLGPTQGVGWTNELIARLTNQPVNDHTSTNTTLDSNPETFPLGLKLYADFSHDNDMVAIFYALGLYNNTPVLSNTTITEAEQAGGYSAAWTASFASRAYVEKMTCSPSYGGGHAGRGGHGSSWNAWNGGAKGSSASSSASQELVRVIVNDRVIPLVGCGADNLGRCTLDSFVESLSFARSGGRWSECFT
;
A
#
# COMPACT_ATOMS: atom_id res chain seq x y z
N MET A 1 -11.08 -8.15 -39.16
CA MET A 1 -10.23 -9.31 -39.51
C MET A 1 -9.69 -9.89 -38.20
N LYS A 2 -9.45 -11.20 -38.12
CA LYS A 2 -8.81 -11.81 -36.94
C LYS A 2 -7.29 -11.63 -37.05
N TYR A 3 -6.64 -11.20 -35.98
CA TYR A 3 -5.23 -11.51 -35.74
C TYR A 3 -5.07 -11.99 -34.31
N ALA A 4 -4.39 -13.12 -34.15
CA ALA A 4 -3.97 -13.65 -32.86
C ALA A 4 -2.54 -13.16 -32.60
N VAL A 5 -2.27 -12.75 -31.37
CA VAL A 5 -0.90 -12.56 -30.87
C VAL A 5 -0.48 -13.86 -30.21
N ALA A 6 0.68 -14.39 -30.61
CA ALA A 6 1.22 -15.63 -30.08
C ALA A 6 2.20 -15.32 -28.93
N LEU A 7 2.01 -15.92 -27.76
CA LEU A 7 3.01 -15.89 -26.69
C LEU A 7 4.24 -16.69 -27.13
N SER A 8 5.43 -16.12 -26.92
CA SER A 8 6.70 -16.83 -27.07
C SER A 8 7.26 -17.16 -25.69
N PHE A 9 7.22 -18.43 -25.30
CA PHE A 9 7.96 -18.94 -24.15
C PHE A 9 9.43 -19.18 -24.54
N ALA A 10 10.36 -18.52 -23.85
CA ALA A 10 11.79 -18.79 -23.97
C ALA A 10 12.24 -19.86 -22.96
N ALA A 11 12.21 -21.13 -23.36
CA ALA A 11 12.77 -22.22 -22.56
C ALA A 11 14.30 -22.29 -22.73
N LEU A 12 15.06 -22.08 -21.65
CA LEU A 12 16.52 -22.23 -21.67
C LEU A 12 16.93 -23.71 -21.65
N ALA A 13 17.34 -24.24 -22.81
CA ALA A 13 17.89 -25.58 -22.92
C ALA A 13 19.41 -25.56 -22.65
N VAL A 14 19.85 -26.17 -21.55
CA VAL A 14 21.29 -26.35 -21.25
C VAL A 14 21.87 -27.47 -22.13
N ALA A 15 22.74 -27.10 -23.07
CA ALA A 15 23.50 -28.04 -23.90
C ALA A 15 24.88 -28.34 -23.28
N ALA A 16 25.20 -29.63 -23.15
CA ALA A 16 26.52 -30.09 -22.71
C ALA A 16 27.54 -30.14 -23.87
N PRO A 17 28.84 -29.91 -23.61
CA PRO A 17 29.94 -30.41 -24.45
C PRO A 17 30.69 -31.56 -23.75
N GLY A 18 31.04 -32.60 -24.52
CA GLY A 18 31.67 -33.82 -23.99
C GLY A 18 33.17 -33.99 -24.29
N ASN A 19 33.75 -34.94 -23.57
CA ASN A 19 34.95 -35.74 -23.86
C ASN A 19 36.33 -35.06 -24.08
N TRP A 20 37.22 -35.30 -23.13
CA TRP A 20 38.63 -35.66 -23.38
C TRP A 20 38.94 -37.05 -22.82
N LYS A 21 39.96 -37.72 -23.37
CA LYS A 21 40.13 -39.19 -23.35
C LYS A 21 40.95 -39.78 -22.20
N ASP A 22 40.59 -41.04 -21.89
CA ASP A 22 41.42 -42.21 -21.54
C ASP A 22 42.73 -42.03 -20.74
N TRP A 23 42.80 -42.70 -19.59
CA TRP A 23 43.85 -43.71 -19.33
C TRP A 23 43.24 -44.88 -18.53
N THR A 24 43.38 -46.11 -19.03
CA THR A 24 42.81 -47.34 -18.45
C THR A 24 43.88 -48.32 -17.98
N SER A 25 43.64 -49.01 -16.86
CA SER A 25 44.07 -50.41 -16.66
C SER A 25 43.31 -51.06 -15.48
N GLU A 26 42.72 -52.22 -15.76
CA GLU A 26 41.97 -53.10 -14.83
C GLU A 26 42.88 -54.27 -14.32
N PRO A 27 42.35 -55.39 -13.74
CA PRO A 27 41.61 -55.58 -12.48
C PRO A 27 42.28 -56.68 -11.59
N VAL A 28 41.59 -57.17 -10.53
CA VAL A 28 41.37 -58.62 -10.21
C VAL A 28 40.61 -58.84 -8.87
N VAL A 29 39.34 -59.28 -8.98
CA VAL A 29 38.59 -60.40 -8.32
C VAL A 29 38.81 -60.81 -6.82
N GLU A 30 37.68 -60.81 -6.09
CA GLU A 30 37.16 -61.65 -4.95
C GLU A 30 38.04 -62.24 -3.82
N THR A 31 37.52 -62.18 -2.58
CA THR A 31 37.21 -63.38 -1.74
C THR A 31 36.25 -63.04 -0.57
N SER A 32 35.75 -64.06 0.15
CA SER A 32 34.50 -64.01 0.94
C SER A 32 34.63 -64.37 2.45
N THR A 33 33.49 -64.32 3.15
CA THR A 33 33.12 -64.99 4.43
C THR A 33 33.45 -64.36 5.81
N ALA A 34 32.52 -64.61 6.76
CA ALA A 34 32.32 -63.98 8.10
C ALA A 34 32.96 -64.84 9.25
N PRO A 35 32.66 -64.74 10.60
CA PRO A 35 31.45 -64.23 11.29
C PRO A 35 31.64 -63.47 12.65
N VAL A 36 30.51 -63.26 13.35
CA VAL A 36 30.26 -62.58 14.66
C VAL A 36 30.77 -63.35 15.90
N PRO A 37 30.78 -62.76 17.12
CA PRO A 37 29.71 -63.10 18.10
C PRO A 37 29.20 -61.95 19.02
N GLU A 38 28.16 -62.26 19.80
CA GLU A 38 27.26 -61.38 20.61
C GLU A 38 27.83 -60.90 21.97
N THR A 39 27.19 -59.91 22.63
CA THR A 39 26.53 -60.09 23.97
C THR A 39 25.79 -58.85 24.56
N THR A 40 24.50 -59.04 24.88
CA THR A 40 23.68 -58.56 26.04
C THR A 40 23.69 -57.12 26.62
N ALA A 41 22.48 -56.59 26.89
CA ALA A 41 22.15 -55.38 27.68
C ALA A 41 22.06 -55.64 29.22
N PRO A 42 21.77 -54.65 30.10
CA PRO A 42 20.39 -54.13 30.32
C PRO A 42 20.25 -52.64 30.74
N ALA A 43 19.00 -52.16 30.87
CA ALA A 43 18.60 -50.85 31.42
C ALA A 43 18.32 -50.88 32.95
N PRO A 44 18.08 -49.70 33.59
CA PRO A 44 16.81 -49.50 34.31
C PRO A 44 16.22 -48.07 34.26
N GLU A 45 14.93 -47.95 34.64
CA GLU A 45 14.13 -46.69 34.75
C GLU A 45 13.91 -46.23 36.24
N PRO A 46 12.79 -45.57 36.68
CA PRO A 46 12.67 -44.11 36.85
C PRO A 46 12.12 -43.64 38.24
N SER A 47 12.01 -42.32 38.50
CA SER A 47 11.13 -41.65 39.52
C SER A 47 11.54 -40.16 39.74
N THR A 48 10.75 -39.18 40.22
CA THR A 48 9.28 -38.94 40.37
C THR A 48 9.00 -37.41 40.63
N TRP A 49 7.75 -36.98 40.39
CA TRP A 49 7.05 -35.68 40.57
C TRP A 49 7.27 -34.81 41.84
N VAL A 50 6.98 -33.48 41.75
CA VAL A 50 5.82 -32.74 42.39
C VAL A 50 5.97 -31.18 42.37
N GLU A 51 5.10 -30.53 41.58
CA GLU A 51 4.25 -29.31 41.75
C GLU A 51 4.57 -27.97 42.54
N TRP A 52 4.26 -26.85 41.84
CA TRP A 52 3.71 -25.50 42.20
C TRP A 52 4.47 -24.48 43.10
N SER A 53 4.75 -23.28 42.56
CA SER A 53 3.94 -22.04 42.75
C SER A 53 4.67 -20.71 42.36
N THR A 54 3.88 -19.64 42.20
CA THR A 54 4.19 -18.29 41.65
C THR A 54 5.02 -17.36 42.53
N SER A 55 5.79 -16.41 41.94
CA SER A 55 6.04 -15.06 42.49
C SER A 55 6.61 -14.07 41.44
N ALA A 56 6.31 -12.78 41.61
CA ALA A 56 6.65 -11.64 40.71
C ALA A 56 7.97 -10.92 41.14
N PRO A 57 8.53 -9.97 40.36
CA PRO A 57 9.86 -9.43 40.57
C PRO A 57 9.92 -8.19 41.51
N PRO A 58 11.09 -7.87 42.10
CA PRO A 58 11.29 -6.65 42.88
C PRO A 58 11.91 -5.49 42.05
N ALA A 59 11.48 -4.27 42.36
CA ALA A 59 12.03 -3.00 41.88
C ALA A 59 13.03 -2.37 42.90
N PRO A 60 13.79 -1.30 42.56
CA PRO A 60 15.03 -0.94 43.25
C PRO A 60 14.95 0.26 44.23
N GLU A 61 15.97 0.45 45.09
CA GLU A 61 16.25 1.70 45.81
C GLU A 61 17.77 2.02 45.89
N THR A 62 18.13 3.22 46.41
CA THR A 62 19.26 4.07 45.95
C THR A 62 20.31 4.48 47.00
N SER A 63 21.33 5.25 46.53
CA SER A 63 22.18 6.25 47.25
C SER A 63 23.46 5.74 47.98
N THR A 64 24.60 6.47 48.13
CA THR A 64 25.04 7.83 47.68
C THR A 64 26.58 8.05 47.88
N VAL A 65 27.29 8.70 46.92
CA VAL A 65 28.26 9.87 47.04
C VAL A 65 29.54 9.73 47.96
N PRO A 66 30.71 10.43 47.78
CA PRO A 66 31.12 11.54 46.87
C PRO A 66 32.45 11.38 46.05
N PRO A 67 32.79 12.35 45.17
CA PRO A 67 34.12 12.52 44.53
C PRO A 67 34.93 13.74 45.04
N PRO A 68 36.26 13.84 44.75
CA PRO A 68 37.05 15.07 44.81
C PRO A 68 37.43 15.64 43.41
N ALA A 69 37.91 16.90 43.39
CA ALA A 69 38.05 17.77 42.21
C ALA A 69 39.53 18.11 41.84
N PRO A 70 39.85 19.00 40.86
CA PRO A 70 41.07 18.92 40.02
C PRO A 70 42.18 19.96 40.32
N GLU A 71 43.25 19.98 39.51
CA GLU A 71 44.11 21.11 39.05
C GLU A 71 45.38 20.56 38.31
N THR A 72 45.50 20.67 36.97
CA THR A 72 46.28 21.64 36.15
C THR A 72 47.80 21.40 35.94
N SER A 73 48.21 21.22 34.67
CA SER A 73 49.43 21.83 34.05
C SER A 73 49.61 21.41 32.57
N ALA A 74 50.24 22.28 31.78
CA ALA A 74 50.58 22.12 30.35
C ALA A 74 51.83 22.97 30.03
N PRO A 75 52.37 22.98 28.79
CA PRO A 75 52.88 21.87 27.99
C PRO A 75 54.39 22.06 27.65
N PRO A 76 54.99 21.17 26.85
CA PRO A 76 55.83 21.67 25.75
C PRO A 76 55.55 20.99 24.40
N ALA A 77 55.96 21.63 23.32
CA ALA A 77 55.90 21.16 21.93
C ALA A 77 57.15 21.68 21.17
N PRO A 78 57.38 21.29 19.91
CA PRO A 78 57.49 19.92 19.39
C PRO A 78 58.80 19.74 18.58
N GLU A 79 59.03 18.55 18.00
CA GLU A 79 59.59 18.37 16.63
C GLU A 79 59.33 16.93 16.14
N THR A 80 59.46 16.71 14.84
CA THR A 80 58.67 15.74 14.04
C THR A 80 59.41 14.49 13.55
N SER A 81 58.67 13.39 13.38
CA SER A 81 58.89 12.34 12.36
C SER A 81 57.61 11.52 12.15
N ALA A 82 57.20 11.23 10.91
CA ALA A 82 56.00 10.46 10.57
C ALA A 82 56.32 9.13 9.86
N PRO A 83 55.47 8.10 10.02
CA PRO A 83 54.92 7.38 8.85
C PRO A 83 53.45 6.92 9.10
N PRO A 84 52.86 6.02 8.28
CA PRO A 84 52.03 6.30 7.10
C PRO A 84 50.51 6.08 7.32
N ALA A 85 49.71 6.37 6.29
CA ALA A 85 48.23 6.38 6.34
C ALA A 85 47.55 5.05 5.99
N GLU A 86 46.35 4.83 6.53
CA GLU A 86 45.42 3.75 6.16
C GLU A 86 44.36 4.22 5.13
N PRO A 87 43.81 3.32 4.28
CA PRO A 87 42.98 3.71 3.15
C PRO A 87 41.48 3.85 3.47
N SER A 88 40.86 4.89 2.93
CA SER A 88 39.40 5.09 2.87
C SER A 88 38.78 4.34 1.68
N THR A 89 37.68 3.61 1.91
CA THR A 89 36.86 3.02 0.83
C THR A 89 35.57 3.81 0.63
N TRP A 90 35.60 4.74 -0.34
CA TRP A 90 34.41 5.14 -1.10
C TRP A 90 34.36 4.26 -2.36
N VAL A 91 33.19 3.75 -2.72
CA VAL A 91 32.96 3.05 -4.00
C VAL A 91 32.10 3.94 -4.88
N GLU A 92 32.70 4.43 -5.95
CA GLU A 92 32.06 5.21 -7.01
C GLU A 92 31.84 4.29 -8.21
N TRP A 93 30.58 4.03 -8.57
CA TRP A 93 30.24 3.17 -9.70
C TRP A 93 30.40 3.93 -11.01
N SER A 94 31.52 3.69 -11.70
CA SER A 94 31.77 4.19 -13.06
C SER A 94 31.61 3.04 -14.07
N SER A 95 30.66 3.22 -15.00
CA SER A 95 30.39 2.27 -16.07
C SER A 95 31.49 2.32 -17.16
N VAL A 96 32.01 1.15 -17.54
CA VAL A 96 33.05 1.02 -18.58
C VAL A 96 32.44 0.41 -19.85
N PRO A 97 32.44 1.13 -20.99
CA PRO A 97 32.04 0.55 -22.29
C PRO A 97 33.18 -0.30 -22.90
N PRO A 98 32.87 -1.27 -23.78
CA PRO A 98 33.87 -2.16 -24.35
C PRO A 98 34.81 -1.45 -25.34
N ALA A 99 36.07 -1.89 -25.36
CA ALA A 99 37.15 -1.25 -26.13
C ALA A 99 37.10 -1.58 -27.64
N PRO A 100 37.38 -0.60 -28.53
CA PRO A 100 37.66 -0.84 -29.95
C PRO A 100 39.13 -1.21 -30.19
N GLU A 101 39.40 -1.97 -31.26
CA GLU A 101 40.74 -2.50 -31.56
C GLU A 101 41.79 -1.43 -31.97
N THR A 102 43.04 -1.68 -31.60
CA THR A 102 44.19 -0.82 -31.89
C THR A 102 44.72 -0.99 -33.32
N SER A 103 45.01 0.11 -34.00
CA SER A 103 45.96 0.15 -35.12
C SER A 103 46.90 1.36 -35.03
N ALA A 104 48.15 1.19 -35.50
CA ALA A 104 49.31 2.01 -35.12
C ALA A 104 49.46 3.33 -35.93
N PRO A 105 50.19 4.35 -35.41
CA PRO A 105 50.22 5.69 -35.99
C PRO A 105 51.34 5.92 -37.04
N PRO A 106 51.15 6.84 -37.99
CA PRO A 106 52.23 7.43 -38.79
C PRO A 106 52.91 8.63 -38.10
N ALA A 107 54.12 8.96 -38.55
CA ALA A 107 55.03 9.97 -37.98
C ALA A 107 54.77 11.42 -38.51
N PRO A 108 55.37 12.47 -37.91
CA PRO A 108 54.91 13.86 -38.04
C PRO A 108 55.67 14.70 -39.09
N GLU A 109 55.05 15.82 -39.50
CA GLU A 109 55.67 16.94 -40.24
C GLU A 109 55.32 18.28 -39.55
N THR A 110 56.23 19.26 -39.62
CA THR A 110 56.27 20.47 -38.77
C THR A 110 56.03 21.78 -39.53
N SER A 111 55.44 22.80 -38.89
CA SER A 111 55.92 24.21 -38.99
C SER A 111 55.25 25.13 -37.94
N ALA A 112 55.88 26.28 -37.66
CA ALA A 112 55.67 27.09 -36.45
C ALA A 112 55.27 28.58 -36.77
N PRO A 113 55.26 29.57 -35.84
CA PRO A 113 54.13 30.51 -35.70
C PRO A 113 54.48 31.99 -35.97
N PRO A 114 53.57 32.92 -35.65
CA PRO A 114 53.98 34.12 -34.89
C PRO A 114 53.06 34.44 -33.68
N ALA A 115 53.56 35.29 -32.78
CA ALA A 115 52.96 35.73 -31.51
C ALA A 115 52.97 37.28 -31.42
N PRO A 116 52.90 37.91 -30.22
CA PRO A 116 51.77 38.07 -29.30
C PRO A 116 51.24 39.53 -29.33
N GLU A 117 50.35 39.98 -28.44
CA GLU A 117 50.63 40.70 -27.17
C GLU A 117 49.27 41.10 -26.50
N THR A 118 49.06 41.51 -25.25
CA THR A 118 49.54 41.24 -23.87
C THR A 118 48.72 42.18 -22.94
N SER A 119 48.15 41.73 -21.80
CA SER A 119 47.82 42.52 -20.56
C SER A 119 46.82 43.73 -20.62
N ALA A 120 46.09 44.15 -19.57
CA ALA A 120 45.74 43.64 -18.22
C ALA A 120 44.56 44.48 -17.61
N PRO A 121 43.91 44.07 -16.49
CA PRO A 121 42.66 44.68 -15.93
C PRO A 121 42.97 45.65 -14.75
N PRO A 122 42.09 46.02 -13.77
CA PRO A 122 40.61 45.86 -13.61
C PRO A 122 39.87 47.17 -13.16
N ALA A 123 38.54 47.11 -12.88
CA ALA A 123 37.85 47.65 -11.66
C ALA A 123 36.34 47.96 -11.86
N GLU A 124 35.51 47.60 -10.87
CA GLU A 124 34.16 48.15 -10.61
C GLU A 124 34.18 49.05 -9.34
N PRO A 125 33.06 49.43 -8.65
CA PRO A 125 31.69 49.80 -9.06
C PRO A 125 31.24 51.19 -8.45
N SER A 126 30.04 51.72 -8.77
CA SER A 126 29.19 52.52 -7.82
C SER A 126 27.82 53.05 -8.34
N THR A 127 26.73 52.38 -7.94
CA THR A 127 25.50 52.88 -7.26
C THR A 127 24.80 54.26 -7.50
N TRP A 128 23.44 54.23 -7.49
CA TRP A 128 22.43 55.31 -7.20
C TRP A 128 22.19 56.38 -8.32
N VAL A 129 21.00 56.98 -8.58
CA VAL A 129 19.63 56.96 -7.97
C VAL A 129 18.50 57.42 -8.98
N GLU A 130 17.25 56.98 -8.74
CA GLU A 130 15.89 57.46 -9.15
C GLU A 130 15.43 57.93 -10.57
N TRP A 131 14.44 57.17 -11.07
CA TRP A 131 13.15 57.52 -11.73
C TRP A 131 12.86 58.88 -12.39
N SER A 132 12.38 58.83 -13.64
CA SER A 132 11.07 59.41 -14.03
C SER A 132 10.57 58.85 -15.37
N SER A 133 9.24 58.73 -15.53
CA SER A 133 8.58 57.96 -16.58
C SER A 133 7.98 58.82 -17.71
N VAL A 134 8.21 58.42 -18.97
CA VAL A 134 7.53 58.94 -20.18
C VAL A 134 7.26 57.77 -21.14
N PRO A 135 6.05 57.64 -21.76
CA PRO A 135 5.69 56.48 -22.56
C PRO A 135 6.10 56.61 -24.05
N PRO A 136 6.52 55.52 -24.72
CA PRO A 136 6.67 55.49 -26.17
C PRO A 136 5.41 54.98 -26.88
N ALA A 137 5.12 55.59 -28.04
CA ALA A 137 4.11 55.13 -29.01
C ALA A 137 4.74 54.11 -30.00
N PRO A 138 3.97 53.44 -30.88
CA PRO A 138 4.35 52.12 -31.40
C PRO A 138 5.32 52.15 -32.59
N GLU A 139 6.22 51.18 -32.62
CA GLU A 139 7.12 50.88 -33.75
C GLU A 139 6.62 49.67 -34.54
N THR A 140 6.54 49.83 -35.87
CA THR A 140 6.12 48.79 -36.83
C THR A 140 7.31 47.99 -37.35
N SER A 141 7.23 46.66 -37.30
CA SER A 141 8.21 45.76 -37.94
C SER A 141 7.80 45.36 -39.37
N ALA A 142 8.73 45.53 -40.31
CA ALA A 142 8.62 45.03 -41.69
C ALA A 142 9.10 43.56 -41.78
N PRO A 143 8.64 42.77 -42.77
CA PRO A 143 8.80 41.31 -42.74
C PRO A 143 10.14 40.79 -43.29
N PRO A 144 10.61 39.60 -42.84
CA PRO A 144 11.73 38.89 -43.45
C PRO A 144 11.35 38.22 -44.79
N ALA A 145 12.37 37.95 -45.61
CA ALA A 145 12.26 37.36 -46.95
C ALA A 145 12.17 35.81 -46.91
N PRO A 146 11.71 35.14 -47.99
CA PRO A 146 11.31 33.74 -47.94
C PRO A 146 12.42 32.75 -48.32
N GLU A 147 12.43 31.59 -47.65
CA GLU A 147 13.12 30.36 -48.09
C GLU A 147 12.08 29.26 -48.32
N THR A 148 12.36 28.36 -49.26
CA THR A 148 11.35 27.53 -49.95
C THR A 148 11.11 26.15 -49.31
N SER A 149 9.86 25.79 -49.08
CA SER A 149 9.41 24.42 -48.78
C SER A 149 8.94 23.68 -50.04
N ALA A 150 9.24 22.38 -50.12
CA ALA A 150 8.76 21.50 -51.19
C ALA A 150 7.26 21.18 -51.03
N PRO A 151 6.51 20.94 -52.13
CA PRO A 151 5.08 20.66 -52.06
C PRO A 151 4.81 19.24 -51.53
N PRO A 152 3.77 19.04 -50.68
CA PRO A 152 3.34 17.72 -50.26
C PRO A 152 2.65 16.95 -51.39
N ALA A 153 2.66 15.62 -51.29
CA ALA A 153 1.93 14.73 -52.20
C ALA A 153 0.40 14.85 -51.99
N PRO A 154 -0.43 14.62 -53.04
CA PRO A 154 -1.87 14.70 -52.91
C PRO A 154 -2.45 13.43 -52.26
N GLU A 155 -3.06 13.57 -51.08
CA GLU A 155 -3.87 12.50 -50.51
C GLU A 155 -5.26 12.45 -51.16
N THR A 156 -5.65 11.26 -51.63
CA THR A 156 -6.99 10.99 -52.14
C THR A 156 -7.94 10.64 -51.00
N SER A 157 -8.82 11.57 -50.65
CA SER A 157 -9.92 11.33 -49.71
C SER A 157 -11.03 10.48 -50.35
N ALA A 158 -11.38 9.37 -49.69
CA ALA A 158 -12.59 8.60 -50.02
C ALA A 158 -13.84 9.30 -49.43
N PRO A 159 -14.98 9.35 -50.15
CA PRO A 159 -16.19 9.99 -49.65
C PRO A 159 -16.89 9.14 -48.56
N PRO A 160 -17.66 9.78 -47.65
CA PRO A 160 -18.39 9.08 -46.59
C PRO A 160 -19.53 8.21 -47.13
N ALA A 161 -19.78 7.09 -46.46
CA ALA A 161 -20.94 6.23 -46.75
C ALA A 161 -22.24 6.88 -46.24
N PRO A 162 -23.37 6.77 -46.97
CA PRO A 162 -24.63 7.38 -46.58
C PRO A 162 -25.36 6.56 -45.50
N GLU A 163 -25.93 7.24 -44.51
CA GLU A 163 -26.85 6.63 -43.55
C GLU A 163 -28.12 6.12 -44.24
N THR A 164 -28.59 4.95 -43.83
CA THR A 164 -29.88 4.40 -44.26
C THR A 164 -30.69 3.94 -43.04
N SER A 165 -31.67 4.76 -42.67
CA SER A 165 -32.67 4.45 -41.64
C SER A 165 -33.70 3.45 -42.16
N ALA A 166 -33.91 2.36 -41.43
CA ALA A 166 -34.93 1.36 -41.76
C ALA A 166 -36.32 1.79 -41.23
N PRO A 167 -37.39 1.69 -42.02
CA PRO A 167 -38.75 2.07 -41.61
C PRO A 167 -39.43 1.00 -40.72
N PRO A 168 -40.45 1.38 -39.93
CA PRO A 168 -41.12 0.48 -38.98
C PRO A 168 -42.01 -0.57 -39.68
N ALA A 169 -42.16 -1.73 -39.04
CA ALA A 169 -43.09 -2.77 -39.46
C ALA A 169 -44.55 -2.45 -39.02
N PRO A 170 -45.57 -2.87 -39.80
CA PRO A 170 -46.98 -2.52 -39.52
C PRO A 170 -47.66 -3.47 -38.52
N GLU A 171 -48.63 -2.95 -37.76
CA GLU A 171 -49.50 -3.74 -36.88
C GLU A 171 -50.68 -4.43 -37.60
N THR A 172 -51.17 -5.56 -37.07
CA THR A 172 -52.62 -5.87 -37.08
C THR A 172 -53.04 -7.01 -36.10
N SER A 173 -53.79 -6.62 -35.06
CA SER A 173 -54.97 -7.31 -34.46
C SER A 173 -55.00 -8.82 -34.11
N SER A 174 -54.86 -9.10 -32.79
CA SER A 174 -55.81 -9.82 -31.90
C SER A 174 -56.43 -11.20 -32.22
N ALA A 175 -56.24 -12.19 -31.32
CA ALA A 175 -57.30 -12.97 -30.60
C ALA A 175 -56.70 -14.07 -29.67
N PRO A 176 -57.40 -14.57 -28.61
CA PRO A 176 -56.74 -15.23 -27.46
C PRO A 176 -56.82 -16.78 -27.36
N ALA A 177 -56.19 -17.29 -26.29
CA ALA A 177 -55.90 -18.67 -25.86
C ALA A 177 -57.00 -19.75 -25.93
N PRO A 178 -56.58 -21.04 -25.79
CA PRO A 178 -57.14 -21.83 -24.69
C PRO A 178 -56.12 -22.63 -23.83
N SER A 179 -56.26 -22.40 -22.52
CA SER A 179 -56.14 -23.24 -21.32
C SER A 179 -55.93 -24.78 -21.36
N VAL A 180 -55.43 -25.30 -20.21
CA VAL A 180 -55.40 -26.70 -19.67
C VAL A 180 -54.56 -27.73 -20.47
N ALA A 181 -53.94 -28.78 -19.91
CA ALA A 181 -54.03 -29.37 -18.57
C ALA A 181 -52.74 -30.07 -18.07
N THR A 182 -52.69 -30.31 -16.75
CA THR A 182 -51.71 -31.12 -16.01
C THR A 182 -51.99 -32.62 -16.09
N SER A 183 -50.97 -33.45 -16.35
CA SER A 183 -50.82 -34.87 -15.89
C SER A 183 -49.54 -35.46 -16.53
N SER A 184 -48.52 -36.03 -15.87
CA SER A 184 -48.34 -36.89 -14.68
C SER A 184 -48.09 -38.37 -15.02
N TRP A 185 -47.19 -39.03 -14.25
CA TRP A 185 -46.71 -40.44 -14.34
C TRP A 185 -45.80 -40.73 -15.57
N ALA A 186 -44.52 -41.14 -15.47
CA ALA A 186 -43.85 -42.24 -14.72
C ALA A 186 -43.97 -43.63 -15.43
N PRO A 187 -43.11 -44.63 -15.13
CA PRO A 187 -41.73 -44.75 -15.62
C PRO A 187 -41.49 -46.12 -16.34
N TRP A 188 -40.24 -46.64 -16.34
CA TRP A 188 -39.75 -47.95 -16.88
C TRP A 188 -39.39 -47.97 -18.39
N SER A 189 -38.40 -48.75 -18.86
CA SER A 189 -37.32 -49.52 -18.20
C SER A 189 -36.26 -50.02 -19.19
N SER A 190 -35.04 -50.26 -18.70
CA SER A 190 -34.10 -51.34 -19.10
C SER A 190 -33.75 -51.58 -20.59
N GLY A 191 -32.45 -51.61 -20.91
CA GLY A 191 -31.96 -52.28 -22.13
C GLY A 191 -30.49 -51.97 -22.43
N ALA A 192 -29.57 -52.85 -22.02
CA ALA A 192 -28.15 -52.73 -22.37
C ALA A 192 -27.88 -53.25 -23.79
N ALA A 193 -26.90 -52.67 -24.50
CA ALA A 193 -25.68 -53.37 -24.98
C ALA A 193 -24.91 -52.62 -26.09
N SER A 194 -23.62 -52.41 -25.81
CA SER A 194 -22.47 -52.61 -26.74
C SER A 194 -22.15 -51.66 -27.90
N SER A 195 -20.82 -51.44 -27.99
CA SER A 195 -19.98 -51.21 -29.19
C SER A 195 -19.90 -49.80 -29.85
N SER A 196 -18.76 -49.17 -29.52
CA SER A 196 -17.72 -48.69 -30.45
C SER A 196 -17.80 -47.32 -31.17
N VAL A 197 -16.93 -46.41 -30.67
CA VAL A 197 -15.79 -45.79 -31.40
C VAL A 197 -15.98 -44.49 -32.22
N TRP A 198 -15.08 -43.53 -31.94
CA TRP A 198 -14.70 -42.28 -32.64
C TRP A 198 -15.73 -41.16 -32.86
N VAL A 199 -15.77 -40.26 -31.87
CA VAL A 199 -15.65 -38.78 -31.94
C VAL A 199 -15.86 -38.09 -33.30
N GLY A 200 -16.81 -37.15 -33.36
CA GLY A 200 -16.79 -36.10 -34.38
C GLY A 200 -18.15 -35.46 -34.69
N SER A 201 -18.68 -34.58 -33.82
CA SER A 201 -19.63 -33.53 -34.23
C SER A 201 -19.81 -32.43 -33.20
N SER A 202 -19.73 -31.19 -33.68
CA SER A 202 -20.07 -29.95 -32.99
C SER A 202 -21.57 -29.68 -33.01
N ILE A 203 -22.21 -29.48 -31.86
CA ILE A 203 -23.56 -28.91 -31.68
C ILE A 203 -23.47 -27.91 -30.51
N PRO A 204 -24.13 -26.74 -30.58
CA PRO A 204 -23.86 -25.63 -29.68
C PRO A 204 -24.44 -25.83 -28.27
N VAL A 205 -23.70 -25.36 -27.26
CA VAL A 205 -24.21 -25.18 -25.90
C VAL A 205 -24.89 -23.81 -25.81
N THR A 206 -26.19 -23.84 -25.53
CA THR A 206 -26.97 -22.65 -25.16
C THR A 206 -26.65 -22.24 -23.72
N THR A 207 -26.23 -20.99 -23.53
CA THR A 207 -26.10 -20.38 -22.21
C THR A 207 -27.49 -20.04 -21.62
N PRO A 208 -27.73 -20.30 -20.31
CA PRO A 208 -28.87 -19.71 -19.62
C PRO A 208 -28.52 -18.27 -19.20
N ALA A 209 -29.31 -17.29 -19.65
CA ALA A 209 -29.21 -15.92 -19.17
C ALA A 209 -29.86 -15.76 -17.78
N PRO A 210 -29.31 -14.93 -16.87
CA PRO A 210 -29.95 -14.64 -15.60
C PRO A 210 -31.24 -13.83 -15.80
N SER A 211 -32.32 -14.27 -15.17
CA SER A 211 -33.62 -13.61 -15.27
C SER A 211 -33.69 -12.36 -14.39
N SER A 212 -33.82 -11.18 -15.02
CA SER A 212 -34.07 -9.92 -14.32
C SER A 212 -35.51 -9.83 -13.81
N ALA A 213 -35.68 -9.81 -12.48
CA ALA A 213 -36.98 -9.62 -11.84
C ALA A 213 -37.31 -8.12 -11.71
N ALA A 214 -37.89 -7.54 -12.77
CA ALA A 214 -38.43 -6.18 -12.73
C ALA A 214 -39.68 -6.12 -11.85
N TRP A 215 -39.60 -5.42 -10.71
CA TRP A 215 -40.78 -5.10 -9.88
C TRP A 215 -41.42 -3.82 -10.39
N THR A 216 -42.59 -3.95 -11.01
CA THR A 216 -43.42 -2.82 -11.42
C THR A 216 -44.24 -2.26 -10.27
N SER A 217 -44.44 -0.95 -10.28
CA SER A 217 -45.14 -0.19 -9.24
C SER A 217 -46.66 -0.44 -9.25
N GLY A 218 -47.19 -0.97 -8.15
CA GLY A 218 -48.62 -1.13 -7.89
C GLY A 218 -49.07 -0.23 -6.74
N SER A 219 -49.90 0.78 -7.03
CA SER A 219 -50.40 1.72 -6.03
C SER A 219 -51.62 1.18 -5.27
N VAL A 220 -51.58 1.27 -3.93
CA VAL A 220 -52.74 1.04 -3.06
C VAL A 220 -52.85 2.20 -2.08
N SER A 221 -54.00 2.86 -2.07
CA SER A 221 -54.33 3.99 -1.20
C SER A 221 -55.06 3.55 0.07
N VAL A 222 -54.68 4.10 1.22
CA VAL A 222 -55.36 3.92 2.52
C VAL A 222 -55.49 5.30 3.20
N PRO A 223 -56.66 5.67 3.75
CA PRO A 223 -56.92 7.06 4.17
C PRO A 223 -56.61 7.37 5.65
N SER A 224 -56.01 8.56 5.86
CA SER A 224 -56.16 9.52 6.97
C SER A 224 -56.53 9.06 8.40
N GLY A 225 -55.67 9.40 9.38
CA GLY A 225 -56.00 9.41 10.82
C GLY A 225 -54.96 10.18 11.67
N THR A 226 -55.36 11.34 12.20
CA THR A 226 -54.59 12.40 12.90
C THR A 226 -53.85 12.02 14.21
N PRO A 227 -52.94 12.89 14.74
CA PRO A 227 -51.80 12.49 15.59
C PRO A 227 -52.01 12.69 17.11
N VAL A 228 -51.05 12.21 17.91
CA VAL A 228 -50.85 12.59 19.32
C VAL A 228 -49.35 12.80 19.61
N GLU A 229 -49.04 13.82 20.41
CA GLU A 229 -47.70 14.32 20.69
C GLU A 229 -47.14 13.85 22.06
N ALA A 230 -45.82 13.90 22.19
CA ALA A 230 -44.91 13.79 23.35
C ALA A 230 -45.45 13.55 24.80
N ALA A 231 -44.74 12.70 25.54
CA ALA A 231 -44.44 12.90 26.97
C ALA A 231 -43.11 12.22 27.39
N SER A 232 -42.41 12.83 28.34
CA SER A 232 -41.06 12.49 28.78
C SER A 232 -41.00 11.42 29.89
N THR A 233 -39.88 10.69 29.95
CA THR A 233 -39.54 9.80 31.07
C THR A 233 -38.89 10.57 32.21
N THR A 234 -39.46 10.47 33.42
CA THR A 234 -38.76 10.77 34.68
C THR A 234 -38.72 9.51 35.54
N THR A 235 -37.52 9.09 35.94
CA THR A 235 -37.31 7.95 36.82
C THR A 235 -37.47 8.36 38.27
N SER A 236 -38.31 7.64 39.01
CA SER A 236 -38.26 7.61 40.48
C SER A 236 -38.35 6.16 40.94
N SER A 237 -37.49 5.79 41.89
CA SER A 237 -37.40 4.44 42.43
C SER A 237 -38.42 4.26 43.56
N SER A 238 -39.04 3.07 43.63
CA SER A 238 -39.71 2.61 44.84
C SER A 238 -39.40 1.15 45.10
N THR A 239 -38.79 0.90 46.25
CA THR A 239 -38.53 -0.43 46.80
C THR A 239 -39.82 -1.02 47.35
N TRP A 240 -40.07 -2.31 47.09
CA TRP A 240 -41.14 -3.06 47.74
C TRP A 240 -40.60 -4.29 48.46
N THR A 241 -41.09 -4.47 49.69
CA THR A 241 -40.69 -5.51 50.62
C THR A 241 -41.48 -6.80 50.42
N TYR A 242 -40.81 -7.93 50.67
CA TYR A 242 -41.41 -9.26 50.55
C TYR A 242 -42.24 -9.59 51.80
N THR A 243 -43.50 -9.97 51.62
CA THR A 243 -44.30 -10.63 52.66
C THR A 243 -44.81 -11.96 52.13
N GLY A 244 -44.43 -13.06 52.78
CA GLY A 244 -44.71 -14.41 52.31
C GLY A 244 -46.11 -14.91 52.65
N ALA A 245 -46.66 -15.75 51.79
CA ALA A 245 -47.70 -16.72 52.10
C ALA A 245 -47.24 -18.08 51.57
N ALA A 246 -47.18 -19.08 52.45
CA ALA A 246 -46.72 -20.43 52.09
C ALA A 246 -47.91 -21.28 51.64
N ASP A 247 -48.01 -21.54 50.33
CA ASP A 247 -49.02 -22.45 49.79
C ASP A 247 -48.43 -23.80 49.38
N LYS A 248 -49.06 -24.87 49.87
CA LYS A 248 -48.57 -26.25 49.75
C LYS A 248 -49.20 -26.93 48.54
N ASN A 249 -48.60 -26.77 47.36
CA ASN A 249 -48.88 -27.62 46.19
C ASN A 249 -47.64 -27.74 45.27
N ALA A 250 -46.56 -28.30 45.80
CA ALA A 250 -45.29 -28.48 45.08
C ALA A 250 -45.15 -29.87 44.43
N ILE A 251 -45.98 -30.16 43.42
CA ILE A 251 -45.72 -31.26 42.47
C ILE A 251 -46.09 -30.75 41.06
N GLY A 252 -45.11 -30.23 40.32
CA GLY A 252 -45.30 -29.74 38.95
C GLY A 252 -44.27 -28.73 38.43
N ALA A 253 -43.52 -28.06 39.32
CA ALA A 253 -42.58 -26.99 38.92
C ALA A 253 -41.16 -27.46 38.53
N GLY A 254 -40.83 -28.75 38.70
CA GLY A 254 -39.47 -29.27 38.45
C GLY A 254 -39.07 -29.38 36.98
N ALA A 255 -40.02 -29.66 36.08
CA ALA A 255 -39.73 -29.88 34.66
C ALA A 255 -39.52 -28.58 33.87
N PHE A 256 -40.28 -27.53 34.18
CA PHE A 256 -40.20 -26.25 33.45
C PHE A 256 -39.01 -25.38 33.88
N ALA A 257 -38.55 -25.48 35.13
CA ALA A 257 -37.37 -24.75 35.58
C ALA A 257 -36.08 -25.26 34.90
N LEU A 258 -35.94 -26.58 34.74
CA LEU A 258 -34.78 -27.18 34.05
C LEU A 258 -34.84 -26.95 32.52
N ALA A 259 -36.01 -27.03 31.90
CA ALA A 259 -36.17 -26.67 30.49
C ALA A 259 -35.88 -25.18 30.24
N GLY A 260 -36.33 -24.28 31.13
CA GLY A 260 -36.04 -22.85 31.06
C GLY A 260 -34.56 -22.52 31.26
N LEU A 261 -33.89 -23.19 32.22
CA LEU A 261 -32.45 -23.00 32.43
C LEU A 261 -31.61 -23.59 31.29
N ALA A 262 -32.01 -24.73 30.73
CA ALA A 262 -31.38 -25.29 29.53
C ALA A 262 -31.59 -24.40 28.30
N LEU A 263 -32.78 -23.80 28.14
CA LEU A 263 -33.05 -22.86 27.05
C LEU A 263 -32.22 -21.57 27.22
N MET A 264 -32.13 -21.02 28.43
CA MET A 264 -31.30 -19.85 28.73
C MET A 264 -29.79 -20.14 28.62
N LEU A 265 -29.32 -21.36 28.93
CA LEU A 265 -27.95 -21.78 28.62
C LEU A 265 -27.76 -21.96 27.11
N SER A 266 -28.73 -22.50 26.37
CA SER A 266 -28.63 -22.60 24.90
C SER A 266 -28.68 -21.22 24.21
N LEU A 267 -29.35 -20.22 24.78
CA LEU A 267 -29.26 -18.80 24.40
C LEU A 267 -28.09 -18.04 25.06
N SER A 268 -27.27 -18.72 25.85
CA SER A 268 -25.93 -18.23 26.28
C SER A 268 -24.80 -18.93 25.50
N LEU A 269 -25.13 -20.01 24.77
CA LEU A 269 -24.29 -20.68 23.77
C LEU A 269 -24.70 -20.34 22.32
N THR A 270 -25.69 -19.46 22.12
CA THR A 270 -25.86 -18.78 20.83
C THR A 270 -24.63 -17.91 20.61
N ALA A 271 -23.69 -18.44 19.83
CA ALA A 271 -22.49 -17.80 19.31
C ALA A 271 -22.00 -16.60 20.16
N THR A 272 -20.93 -16.82 20.91
CA THR A 272 -19.83 -15.85 20.86
C THR A 272 -19.44 -15.72 19.39
N ARG A 273 -20.14 -14.83 18.67
CA ARG A 273 -19.76 -14.38 17.34
C ARG A 273 -18.33 -13.92 17.52
N ALA A 274 -17.37 -14.65 16.94
CA ALA A 274 -15.96 -14.36 17.10
C ALA A 274 -15.82 -12.86 16.83
N GLN A 275 -15.36 -12.12 17.84
CA GLN A 275 -15.38 -10.67 17.75
C GLN A 275 -14.45 -10.32 16.59
N SER A 276 -15.01 -9.66 15.56
CA SER A 276 -14.26 -9.30 14.35
C SER A 276 -12.94 -8.68 14.77
N CYS A 277 -11.85 -9.31 14.34
CA CYS A 277 -10.52 -8.84 14.62
C CYS A 277 -10.12 -7.69 13.69
N ASP A 278 -10.87 -7.43 12.61
CA ASP A 278 -10.90 -6.12 11.97
C ASP A 278 -11.82 -5.16 12.73
N SER A 279 -11.30 -3.96 12.98
CA SER A 279 -11.96 -2.92 13.76
C SER A 279 -11.70 -1.53 13.17
N VAL A 280 -12.68 -0.62 13.31
CA VAL A 280 -12.56 0.78 12.85
C VAL A 280 -11.27 1.43 13.36
N GLU A 281 -10.93 1.24 14.63
CA GLU A 281 -9.79 1.94 15.25
C GLU A 281 -8.45 1.24 15.05
N ASN A 282 -8.35 -0.08 15.19
CA ASN A 282 -7.05 -0.76 15.15
C ASN A 282 -6.77 -1.53 13.85
N GLY A 283 -7.74 -1.59 12.93
CA GLY A 283 -7.69 -2.49 11.78
C GLY A 283 -7.71 -3.95 12.20
N TYR A 284 -7.04 -4.79 11.42
CA TYR A 284 -7.01 -6.24 11.53
C TYR A 284 -5.97 -6.74 12.54
N GLN A 285 -6.43 -7.53 13.52
CA GLN A 285 -5.65 -7.96 14.69
C GLN A 285 -5.75 -9.48 14.94
N CYS A 286 -6.19 -10.28 13.96
CA CYS A 286 -6.11 -11.74 14.05
C CYS A 286 -4.67 -12.18 13.79
N GLU A 287 -4.09 -12.94 14.73
CA GLU A 287 -2.78 -13.59 14.56
C GLU A 287 -1.71 -12.64 13.98
N PRO A 288 -1.42 -11.52 14.66
CA PRO A 288 -0.50 -10.50 14.17
C PRO A 288 0.90 -11.05 13.89
N GLU A 289 1.32 -12.12 14.57
CA GLU A 289 2.54 -12.89 14.32
C GLU A 289 2.63 -13.50 12.90
N ILE A 290 1.53 -13.51 12.15
CA ILE A 290 1.45 -13.94 10.75
C ILE A 290 0.89 -12.81 9.88
N SER A 291 -0.27 -12.25 10.24
CA SER A 291 -1.05 -11.38 9.35
C SER A 291 -0.48 -9.98 9.14
N HIS A 292 0.40 -9.54 10.05
CA HIS A 292 1.10 -8.27 9.92
C HIS A 292 2.35 -8.38 9.05
N PHE A 293 2.68 -9.59 8.59
CA PHE A 293 3.88 -9.97 7.85
C PHE A 293 3.59 -10.47 6.41
N TRP A 294 2.52 -9.97 5.79
CA TRP A 294 2.18 -10.29 4.39
C TRP A 294 2.56 -9.18 3.39
N GLY A 295 3.42 -8.23 3.79
CA GLY A 295 3.77 -7.08 2.96
C GLY A 295 2.53 -6.28 2.54
N GLN A 296 2.44 -5.90 1.27
CA GLN A 296 1.26 -5.21 0.70
C GLN A 296 -0.03 -6.05 0.76
N TYR A 297 0.04 -7.36 1.01
CA TYR A 297 -1.17 -8.21 1.15
C TYR A 297 -1.65 -8.32 2.61
N SER A 298 -0.96 -7.68 3.55
CA SER A 298 -1.45 -7.53 4.93
C SER A 298 -2.75 -6.71 4.88
N ALA A 299 -3.78 -7.13 5.59
CA ALA A 299 -4.92 -6.27 5.90
C ALA A 299 -4.41 -5.06 6.72
N PHE A 300 -4.96 -3.86 6.52
CA PHE A 300 -4.59 -2.68 7.31
C PHE A 300 -4.66 -2.97 8.83
N TYR A 301 -3.63 -2.52 9.54
CA TYR A 301 -3.58 -2.45 10.99
C TYR A 301 -2.95 -1.12 11.42
N SER A 302 -3.32 -0.61 12.60
CA SER A 302 -2.64 0.54 13.22
C SER A 302 -1.21 0.14 13.58
N VAL A 303 -0.20 0.78 12.99
CA VAL A 303 1.20 0.38 13.18
C VAL A 303 1.87 1.15 14.34
N PRO A 304 2.94 0.60 14.97
CA PRO A 304 3.61 1.24 16.10
C PRO A 304 4.11 2.67 15.81
N SER A 305 3.91 3.56 16.78
CA SER A 305 4.38 4.95 16.71
C SER A 305 4.96 5.43 18.04
N GLU A 306 6.09 6.12 17.96
CA GLU A 306 6.74 6.76 19.12
C GLU A 306 6.07 8.08 19.53
N ILE A 307 5.31 8.69 18.61
CA ILE A 307 4.63 9.98 18.80
C ILE A 307 3.12 9.74 18.72
N SER A 308 2.36 10.23 19.69
CA SER A 308 0.90 10.06 19.66
C SER A 308 0.28 10.74 18.43
N ALA A 309 -0.59 9.99 17.75
CA ALA A 309 -1.43 10.49 16.68
C ALA A 309 -2.58 11.40 17.17
N ASP A 310 -2.78 11.59 18.48
CA ASP A 310 -3.79 12.51 19.02
C ASP A 310 -3.62 13.94 18.45
N ILE A 311 -4.72 14.69 18.37
CA ILE A 311 -4.65 16.13 18.07
C ILE A 311 -4.05 16.82 19.31
N PRO A 312 -2.90 17.52 19.21
CA PRO A 312 -2.24 18.06 20.40
C PRO A 312 -3.08 19.12 21.12
N ALA A 313 -2.98 19.17 22.45
CA ALA A 313 -3.76 20.09 23.27
C ALA A 313 -3.54 21.56 22.86
N GLY A 314 -4.63 22.29 22.62
CA GLY A 314 -4.57 23.68 22.16
C GLY A 314 -4.31 23.86 20.67
N CYS A 315 -4.36 22.78 19.87
CA CYS A 315 -4.36 22.80 18.41
C CYS A 315 -5.74 22.42 17.83
N GLU A 316 -6.04 22.92 16.64
CA GLU A 316 -7.25 22.63 15.86
C GLU A 316 -6.85 22.24 14.43
N ILE A 317 -7.44 21.16 13.88
CA ILE A 317 -7.21 20.74 12.50
C ILE A 317 -8.00 21.67 11.56
N THR A 318 -7.30 22.34 10.65
CA THR A 318 -7.89 23.25 9.66
C THR A 318 -8.00 22.64 8.27
N PHE A 319 -7.26 21.56 8.01
CA PHE A 319 -7.25 20.79 6.77
C PHE A 319 -6.89 19.33 7.05
N ALA A 320 -7.55 18.38 6.37
CA ALA A 320 -7.12 16.99 6.30
C ALA A 320 -7.25 16.42 4.89
N GLN A 321 -6.19 15.81 4.38
CA GLN A 321 -6.18 15.03 3.13
C GLN A 321 -5.89 13.57 3.45
N ILE A 322 -6.77 12.66 3.00
CA ILE A 322 -6.49 11.22 2.97
C ILE A 322 -5.97 10.81 1.59
N LEU A 323 -4.89 10.04 1.58
CA LEU A 323 -4.50 9.17 0.47
C LEU A 323 -4.74 7.73 0.91
N SER A 324 -5.58 6.99 0.21
CA SER A 324 -5.97 5.62 0.59
C SER A 324 -5.68 4.64 -0.55
N ARG A 325 -5.22 3.45 -0.19
CA ARG A 325 -5.23 2.31 -1.12
C ARG A 325 -6.65 1.77 -1.24
N HIS A 326 -6.90 1.03 -2.32
CA HIS A 326 -8.01 0.09 -2.40
C HIS A 326 -8.00 -0.96 -1.26
N GLY A 327 -9.16 -1.57 -1.01
CA GLY A 327 -9.34 -2.62 0.01
C GLY A 327 -8.68 -3.95 -0.33
N ALA A 328 -8.83 -4.93 0.56
CA ALA A 328 -8.47 -6.31 0.23
C ALA A 328 -9.25 -6.84 -0.98
N ARG A 329 -8.58 -7.68 -1.77
CA ARG A 329 -9.06 -8.11 -3.08
C ARG A 329 -8.61 -9.53 -3.38
N ASP A 330 -9.27 -10.13 -4.37
CA ASP A 330 -8.77 -11.30 -5.06
C ASP A 330 -7.36 -11.07 -5.66
N PRO A 331 -6.62 -12.15 -5.99
CA PRO A 331 -5.43 -12.05 -6.84
C PRO A 331 -5.72 -11.35 -8.16
N THR A 332 -4.71 -10.83 -8.86
CA THR A 332 -4.94 -10.39 -10.25
C THR A 332 -5.31 -11.58 -11.12
N SER A 333 -6.05 -11.37 -12.20
CA SER A 333 -6.42 -12.41 -13.17
C SER A 333 -5.23 -13.27 -13.62
N SER A 334 -4.06 -12.66 -13.84
CA SER A 334 -2.79 -13.36 -14.12
C SER A 334 -2.31 -14.25 -12.95
N LYS A 335 -2.32 -13.73 -11.72
CA LYS A 335 -1.93 -14.49 -10.52
C LYS A 335 -2.92 -15.60 -10.17
N THR A 336 -4.23 -15.36 -10.32
CA THR A 336 -5.27 -16.39 -10.07
C THR A 336 -5.10 -17.60 -11.00
N ALA A 337 -4.76 -17.38 -12.27
CA ALA A 337 -4.46 -18.48 -13.20
C ALA A 337 -3.27 -19.32 -12.71
N VAL A 338 -2.16 -18.67 -12.36
CA VAL A 338 -0.93 -19.34 -11.94
C VAL A 338 -1.09 -20.05 -10.59
N TYR A 339 -1.72 -19.43 -9.60
CA TYR A 339 -1.97 -20.07 -8.30
C TYR A 339 -2.84 -21.32 -8.43
N ASN A 340 -3.88 -21.27 -9.26
CA ASN A 340 -4.74 -22.42 -9.53
C ASN A 340 -3.95 -23.55 -10.23
N GLU A 341 -3.11 -23.22 -11.21
CA GLU A 341 -2.19 -24.20 -11.84
C GLU A 341 -1.23 -24.83 -10.84
N THR A 342 -0.63 -24.06 -9.93
CA THR A 342 0.23 -24.58 -8.84
C THR A 342 -0.53 -25.53 -7.91
N VAL A 343 -1.77 -25.18 -7.52
CA VAL A 343 -2.62 -26.06 -6.67
C VAL A 343 -3.01 -27.35 -7.41
N ILE A 344 -3.37 -27.26 -8.70
CA ILE A 344 -3.68 -28.42 -9.54
C ILE A 344 -2.46 -29.35 -9.64
N ALA A 345 -1.27 -28.79 -9.90
CA ALA A 345 -0.03 -29.56 -9.97
C ALA A 345 0.31 -30.24 -8.64
N LEU A 346 0.17 -29.53 -7.50
CA LEU A 346 0.33 -30.10 -6.17
C LEU A 346 -0.62 -31.29 -5.95
N LYS A 347 -1.92 -31.12 -6.19
CA LYS A 347 -2.93 -32.17 -5.97
C LYS A 347 -2.81 -33.34 -6.97
N ALA A 348 -2.22 -33.13 -8.14
CA ALA A 348 -1.98 -34.19 -9.12
C ALA A 348 -0.73 -35.04 -8.81
N ASN A 349 0.31 -34.44 -8.23
CA ASN A 349 1.60 -35.09 -8.00
C ASN A 349 1.76 -35.71 -6.60
N VAL A 350 1.02 -35.21 -5.59
CA VAL A 350 1.09 -35.68 -4.21
C VAL A 350 -0.04 -36.69 -3.93
N SER A 351 0.29 -37.82 -3.30
CA SER A 351 -0.71 -38.82 -2.88
C SER A 351 -1.65 -38.27 -1.82
N SER A 352 -2.95 -38.59 -1.91
CA SER A 352 -3.96 -38.19 -0.90
C SER A 352 -3.61 -38.63 0.52
N ASP A 353 -2.90 -39.75 0.66
CA ASP A 353 -2.47 -40.29 1.96
C ASP A 353 -1.39 -39.41 2.66
N ALA A 354 -0.76 -38.49 1.94
CA ALA A 354 0.18 -37.51 2.48
C ALA A 354 -0.50 -36.22 3.00
N PHE A 355 -1.78 -35.99 2.67
CA PHE A 355 -2.55 -34.85 3.18
C PHE A 355 -3.01 -35.12 4.62
N VAL A 356 -2.07 -34.99 5.56
CA VAL A 356 -2.27 -35.22 7.00
C VAL A 356 -1.72 -34.06 7.84
N GLY A 357 -2.16 -33.95 9.10
CA GLY A 357 -1.73 -32.89 10.00
C GLY A 357 -2.04 -31.49 9.43
N LYS A 358 -1.04 -30.60 9.38
CA LYS A 358 -1.18 -29.26 8.82
C LYS A 358 -1.53 -29.23 7.31
N TYR A 359 -1.32 -30.34 6.60
CA TYR A 359 -1.65 -30.47 5.17
C TYR A 359 -3.04 -31.09 4.91
N ALA A 360 -3.77 -31.50 5.95
CA ALA A 360 -5.03 -32.25 5.77
C ALA A 360 -6.09 -31.49 4.97
N PHE A 361 -6.12 -30.16 5.04
CA PHE A 361 -7.06 -29.34 4.28
C PHE A 361 -6.85 -29.43 2.75
N LEU A 362 -5.66 -29.80 2.27
CA LEU A 362 -5.34 -29.87 0.84
C LEU A 362 -6.13 -30.96 0.10
N ALA A 363 -6.59 -31.99 0.81
CA ALA A 363 -7.46 -33.03 0.24
C ALA A 363 -8.75 -32.42 -0.32
N ASP A 364 -9.41 -31.57 0.47
CA ASP A 364 -10.71 -30.97 0.17
C ASP A 364 -10.60 -29.53 -0.39
N TYR A 365 -9.41 -28.91 -0.37
CA TYR A 365 -9.19 -27.56 -0.92
C TYR A 365 -9.50 -27.51 -2.43
N GLU A 366 -10.43 -26.64 -2.81
CA GLU A 366 -10.68 -26.24 -4.19
C GLU A 366 -10.27 -24.78 -4.35
N TYR A 367 -9.73 -24.40 -5.52
CA TYR A 367 -9.40 -23.00 -5.80
C TYR A 367 -10.64 -22.30 -6.33
N ASP A 368 -11.26 -21.45 -5.51
CA ASP A 368 -12.50 -20.71 -5.82
C ASP A 368 -12.35 -19.17 -5.73
N LEU A 369 -11.14 -18.67 -5.46
CA LEU A 369 -10.82 -17.23 -5.48
C LEU A 369 -11.14 -16.62 -6.85
N GLY A 370 -11.60 -15.37 -6.84
CA GLY A 370 -11.94 -14.62 -8.04
C GLY A 370 -10.72 -13.97 -8.69
N ALA A 371 -10.92 -12.79 -9.27
CA ALA A 371 -9.86 -12.02 -9.91
C ALA A 371 -10.11 -10.51 -9.81
N ASP A 372 -9.07 -9.76 -9.48
CA ASP A 372 -8.92 -8.30 -9.52
C ASP A 372 -9.85 -7.44 -8.62
N LEU A 373 -11.05 -7.93 -8.27
CA LEU A 373 -12.11 -7.23 -7.53
C LEU A 373 -11.91 -7.27 -6.00
N LEU A 374 -12.56 -6.34 -5.29
CA LEU A 374 -12.57 -6.32 -3.83
C LEU A 374 -13.31 -7.55 -3.26
N SER A 375 -12.80 -8.09 -2.16
CA SER A 375 -13.58 -9.03 -1.35
C SER A 375 -14.57 -8.28 -0.45
N LEU A 376 -15.59 -8.97 0.08
CA LEU A 376 -16.52 -8.36 1.04
C LEU A 376 -15.81 -7.85 2.31
N PHE A 377 -14.77 -8.55 2.74
CA PHE A 377 -13.86 -8.07 3.79
C PHE A 377 -13.18 -6.75 3.38
N GLY A 378 -12.63 -6.68 2.16
CA GLY A 378 -12.00 -5.46 1.63
C GLY A 378 -12.93 -4.25 1.51
N GLN A 379 -14.19 -4.47 1.08
CA GLN A 379 -15.23 -3.43 1.09
C GLN A 379 -15.47 -2.90 2.51
N GLN A 380 -15.60 -3.81 3.50
CA GLN A 380 -15.80 -3.45 4.90
C GLN A 380 -14.60 -2.69 5.51
N GLN A 381 -13.37 -3.00 5.11
CA GLN A 381 -12.18 -2.23 5.53
C GLN A 381 -12.27 -0.75 5.10
N LEU A 382 -12.84 -0.45 3.92
CA LEU A 382 -12.97 0.92 3.41
C LEU A 382 -14.14 1.65 4.08
N ILE A 383 -15.25 0.97 4.35
CA ILE A 383 -16.32 1.48 5.23
C ILE A 383 -15.73 1.84 6.61
N ASN A 384 -14.93 0.94 7.19
CA ASN A 384 -14.24 1.17 8.47
C ASN A 384 -13.28 2.37 8.40
N SER A 385 -12.52 2.52 7.31
CA SER A 385 -11.63 3.67 7.08
C SER A 385 -12.40 5.01 6.96
N GLY A 386 -13.57 5.01 6.32
CA GLY A 386 -14.46 6.18 6.22
C GLY A 386 -15.03 6.60 7.56
N ILE A 387 -15.51 5.63 8.35
CA ILE A 387 -15.96 5.87 9.74
C ILE A 387 -14.81 6.44 10.58
N LYS A 388 -13.61 5.85 10.50
CA LYS A 388 -12.44 6.31 11.26
C LYS A 388 -12.06 7.75 10.90
N PHE A 389 -12.04 8.09 9.61
CA PHE A 389 -11.73 9.45 9.17
C PHE A 389 -12.74 10.47 9.69
N PHE A 390 -14.05 10.16 9.64
CA PHE A 390 -15.07 11.02 10.24
C PHE A 390 -14.83 11.19 11.75
N ASN A 391 -14.65 10.09 12.50
CA ASN A 391 -14.43 10.12 13.95
C ASN A 391 -13.22 10.99 14.32
N ARG A 392 -12.10 10.80 13.61
CA ARG A 392 -10.84 11.53 13.84
C ARG A 392 -10.97 13.03 13.57
N TYR A 393 -11.69 13.41 12.52
CA TYR A 393 -11.83 14.81 12.08
C TYR A 393 -13.21 15.38 12.35
N ALA A 394 -13.96 14.86 13.33
CA ALA A 394 -15.39 15.15 13.51
C ALA A 394 -15.73 16.65 13.60
N SER A 395 -14.87 17.48 14.23
CA SER A 395 -15.05 18.93 14.29
C SER A 395 -14.98 19.64 12.94
N LEU A 396 -14.33 19.02 11.95
CA LEU A 396 -14.18 19.50 10.58
C LEU A 396 -15.20 18.81 9.66
N ALA A 397 -15.33 17.50 9.77
CA ALA A 397 -16.18 16.62 8.96
C ALA A 397 -17.69 16.76 9.25
N ALA A 398 -18.08 17.27 10.42
CA ALA A 398 -19.45 17.65 10.73
C ALA A 398 -20.09 18.55 9.65
N ASP A 399 -19.35 19.58 9.24
CA ASP A 399 -19.86 20.70 8.44
C ASP A 399 -19.20 20.84 7.06
N ASN A 400 -18.25 19.96 6.71
CA ASN A 400 -17.52 20.02 5.44
C ASN A 400 -17.60 18.66 4.73
N THR A 401 -18.08 18.66 3.49
CA THR A 401 -18.14 17.48 2.63
C THR A 401 -16.79 17.32 1.90
N PRO A 402 -16.17 16.13 1.87
CA PRO A 402 -14.88 15.93 1.22
C PRO A 402 -14.98 15.99 -0.31
N PHE A 403 -13.96 16.53 -0.97
CA PHE A 403 -13.77 16.32 -2.40
C PHE A 403 -13.04 15.00 -2.64
N VAL A 404 -13.58 14.15 -3.53
CA VAL A 404 -13.14 12.76 -3.68
C VAL A 404 -12.65 12.48 -5.10
N ARG A 405 -11.46 11.88 -5.23
CA ARG A 405 -10.91 11.37 -6.50
C ARG A 405 -10.48 9.91 -6.38
N ALA A 406 -10.49 9.19 -7.49
CA ALA A 406 -9.99 7.81 -7.57
C ALA A 406 -9.25 7.59 -8.89
N GLY A 407 -8.22 6.73 -8.91
CA GLY A 407 -7.79 6.09 -10.14
C GLY A 407 -8.95 5.32 -10.77
N ALA A 408 -9.15 5.43 -12.09
CA ALA A 408 -10.31 4.91 -12.83
C ALA A 408 -10.23 3.38 -13.06
N GLN A 409 -10.10 2.64 -11.96
CA GLN A 409 -10.04 1.19 -11.95
C GLN A 409 -11.03 0.66 -10.92
N GLU A 410 -11.78 -0.39 -11.31
CA GLU A 410 -12.98 -0.84 -10.60
C GLU A 410 -12.79 -0.99 -9.08
N ARG A 411 -11.75 -1.69 -8.63
CA ARG A 411 -11.43 -1.86 -7.21
C ARG A 411 -11.09 -0.56 -6.45
N VAL A 412 -10.55 0.46 -7.13
CA VAL A 412 -10.19 1.75 -6.52
C VAL A 412 -11.41 2.65 -6.43
N VAL A 413 -12.23 2.71 -7.48
CA VAL A 413 -13.50 3.44 -7.51
C VAL A 413 -14.47 2.83 -6.48
N GLU A 414 -14.59 1.51 -6.44
CA GLU A 414 -15.41 0.81 -5.44
C GLU A 414 -14.91 1.07 -4.00
N SER A 415 -13.59 1.16 -3.81
CA SER A 415 -12.99 1.51 -2.51
C SER A 415 -13.35 2.95 -2.08
N ALA A 416 -13.32 3.90 -3.02
CA ALA A 416 -13.76 5.27 -2.77
C ALA A 416 -15.24 5.31 -2.37
N LEU A 417 -16.12 4.61 -3.11
CA LEU A 417 -17.54 4.53 -2.83
C LEU A 417 -17.82 3.94 -1.43
N ASN A 418 -17.20 2.81 -1.09
CA ASN A 418 -17.30 2.19 0.25
C ASN A 418 -16.81 3.14 1.37
N TRP A 419 -15.72 3.88 1.13
CA TRP A 419 -15.25 4.88 2.09
C TRP A 419 -16.24 6.03 2.27
N THR A 420 -16.82 6.56 1.19
CA THR A 420 -17.83 7.63 1.29
C THR A 420 -19.08 7.17 2.03
N GLN A 421 -19.51 5.92 1.85
CA GLN A 421 -20.58 5.30 2.62
C GLN A 421 -20.24 5.24 4.12
N GLY A 422 -19.02 4.80 4.45
CA GLY A 422 -18.52 4.78 5.83
C GLY A 422 -18.54 6.16 6.48
N PHE A 423 -17.95 7.16 5.81
CA PHE A 423 -17.92 8.55 6.27
C PHE A 423 -19.32 9.14 6.46
N HIS A 424 -20.21 8.99 5.47
CA HIS A 424 -21.60 9.44 5.53
C HIS A 424 -22.39 8.79 6.68
N SER A 425 -22.18 7.48 6.91
CA SER A 425 -22.85 6.75 7.97
C SER A 425 -22.44 7.28 9.36
N ALA A 426 -21.16 7.58 9.57
CA ALA A 426 -20.65 8.13 10.81
C ALA A 426 -21.12 9.58 11.04
N ARG A 427 -21.10 10.42 9.99
CA ARG A 427 -21.64 11.78 10.00
C ARG A 427 -23.11 11.82 10.42
N THR A 428 -23.93 10.97 9.80
CA THR A 428 -25.36 10.86 10.09
C THR A 428 -25.61 10.29 11.50
N ALA A 429 -24.84 9.28 11.93
CA ALA A 429 -24.94 8.71 13.28
C ALA A 429 -24.55 9.72 14.38
N ALA A 430 -23.62 10.64 14.10
CA ALA A 430 -23.28 11.75 14.98
C ALA A 430 -24.33 12.88 15.01
N GLY A 431 -25.42 12.77 14.23
CA GLY A 431 -26.51 13.74 14.19
C GLY A 431 -26.30 14.89 13.21
N HIS A 432 -25.28 14.84 12.37
CA HIS A 432 -25.05 15.82 11.31
C HIS A 432 -25.76 15.37 10.03
N ALA A 433 -26.77 16.15 9.61
CA ALA A 433 -27.49 15.89 8.37
C ALA A 433 -26.57 16.16 7.16
N ASP A 434 -26.63 15.27 6.19
CA ASP A 434 -25.71 15.25 5.06
C ASP A 434 -26.48 15.08 3.75
N ALA A 435 -26.89 16.22 3.17
CA ALA A 435 -27.70 16.28 1.96
C ALA A 435 -26.88 16.13 0.67
N ASP A 436 -25.54 16.14 0.77
CA ASP A 436 -24.63 16.04 -0.37
C ASP A 436 -24.37 14.58 -0.78
N TYR A 437 -24.77 13.60 0.05
CA TYR A 437 -24.61 12.17 -0.26
C TYR A 437 -25.67 11.68 -1.28
N PRO A 438 -25.30 10.87 -2.30
CA PRO A 438 -23.96 10.32 -2.56
C PRO A 438 -22.99 11.37 -3.12
N TYR A 439 -21.76 11.39 -2.59
CA TYR A 439 -20.72 12.30 -3.05
C TYR A 439 -20.25 11.92 -4.45
N ALA A 440 -19.89 12.92 -5.26
CA ALA A 440 -19.23 12.68 -6.54
C ALA A 440 -17.79 12.19 -6.32
N VAL A 441 -17.42 11.10 -6.98
CA VAL A 441 -16.04 10.62 -7.12
C VAL A 441 -15.55 11.04 -8.50
N LEU A 442 -14.47 11.82 -8.56
CA LEU A 442 -13.79 12.11 -9.83
C LEU A 442 -12.85 10.95 -10.18
N GLU A 443 -13.21 10.18 -11.19
CA GLU A 443 -12.36 9.12 -11.75
C GLU A 443 -11.29 9.74 -12.67
N ILE A 444 -10.01 9.48 -12.39
CA ILE A 444 -8.87 9.90 -13.20
C ILE A 444 -8.43 8.69 -14.03
N SER A 445 -8.45 8.83 -15.37
CA SER A 445 -8.20 7.71 -16.29
C SER A 445 -6.86 7.02 -16.04
N GLU A 446 -6.87 5.68 -16.07
CA GLU A 446 -5.68 4.81 -16.08
C GLU A 446 -5.39 4.26 -17.49
N GLU A 447 -6.01 4.82 -18.54
CA GLU A 447 -5.69 4.47 -19.94
C GLU A 447 -4.25 4.90 -20.31
N ASP A 448 -3.62 4.12 -21.20
CA ASP A 448 -2.26 4.37 -21.69
C ASP A 448 -2.04 5.83 -22.12
N GLY A 449 -0.96 6.44 -21.61
CA GLY A 449 -0.58 7.81 -21.95
C GLY A 449 -1.41 8.91 -21.27
N GLN A 450 -2.32 8.58 -20.35
CA GLN A 450 -3.02 9.58 -19.54
C GLN A 450 -2.16 10.03 -18.34
N ASN A 451 -1.99 11.35 -18.19
CA ASN A 451 -1.39 11.92 -16.99
C ASN A 451 -2.34 11.71 -15.79
N ASN A 452 -1.91 10.91 -14.82
CA ASN A 452 -2.63 10.57 -13.62
C ASN A 452 -1.68 10.60 -12.41
N THR A 453 -2.04 11.34 -11.37
CA THR A 453 -1.25 11.44 -10.13
C THR A 453 -1.52 10.31 -9.13
N LEU A 454 -2.50 9.44 -9.44
CA LEU A 454 -2.94 8.31 -8.62
C LEU A 454 -2.59 6.94 -9.24
N ASN A 455 -1.90 6.93 -10.40
CA ASN A 455 -1.45 5.72 -11.10
C ASN A 455 -0.24 6.01 -12.02
N HIS A 456 0.89 5.34 -11.80
CA HIS A 456 2.06 5.36 -12.66
C HIS A 456 1.79 4.66 -14.01
N ALA A 457 2.28 5.26 -15.11
CA ALA A 457 2.12 4.74 -16.48
C ALA A 457 2.93 5.54 -17.54
N VAL A 458 3.15 6.85 -17.31
CA VAL A 458 3.63 7.76 -18.36
C VAL A 458 5.14 8.01 -18.36
N CYS A 459 5.89 7.48 -17.40
CA CYS A 459 7.35 7.61 -17.33
C CYS A 459 8.02 6.45 -18.10
N THR A 460 8.24 6.59 -19.41
CA THR A 460 8.63 5.48 -20.29
C THR A 460 9.80 4.64 -19.79
N ASN A 461 10.91 5.27 -19.39
CA ASN A 461 12.08 4.53 -18.89
C ASN A 461 11.82 3.75 -17.58
N PHE A 462 10.78 4.10 -16.81
CA PHE A 462 10.39 3.41 -15.58
C PHE A 462 9.47 2.19 -15.85
N GLU A 463 8.61 2.27 -16.86
CA GLU A 463 7.63 1.22 -17.21
C GLU A 463 8.14 0.20 -18.26
N ASP A 464 9.16 0.55 -19.05
CA ASP A 464 9.67 -0.30 -20.14
C ASP A 464 10.50 -1.48 -19.62
N ASP A 465 10.02 -2.71 -19.80
CA ASP A 465 10.65 -3.97 -19.38
C ASP A 465 12.08 -4.17 -19.91
N ASP A 466 12.46 -3.53 -21.03
CA ASP A 466 13.84 -3.57 -21.56
C ASP A 466 14.82 -2.67 -20.77
N GLN A 467 14.32 -1.88 -19.79
CA GLN A 467 15.12 -0.96 -18.98
C GLN A 467 15.52 -1.53 -17.62
N TYR A 468 16.57 -0.95 -17.04
CA TYR A 468 17.01 -1.29 -15.68
C TYR A 468 16.00 -0.90 -14.59
N TYR A 469 15.23 0.18 -14.81
CA TYR A 469 14.35 0.73 -13.78
C TYR A 469 13.08 -0.10 -13.53
N SER A 470 12.59 -0.83 -14.52
CA SER A 470 11.43 -1.73 -14.42
C SER A 470 11.78 -3.09 -13.79
N THR A 471 13.03 -3.53 -13.93
CA THR A 471 13.48 -4.90 -13.56
C THR A 471 14.32 -4.98 -12.27
N ILE A 472 14.82 -3.86 -11.75
CA ILE A 472 15.66 -3.79 -10.54
C ILE A 472 15.04 -4.48 -9.31
N ASN A 473 13.72 -4.39 -9.13
CA ASN A 473 13.01 -5.04 -8.02
C ASN A 473 12.97 -6.56 -8.18
N GLU A 474 12.82 -7.08 -9.40
CA GLU A 474 12.81 -8.52 -9.66
C GLU A 474 14.17 -9.15 -9.30
N TYR A 475 15.27 -8.51 -9.71
CA TYR A 475 16.62 -8.97 -9.33
C TYR A 475 16.85 -8.93 -7.81
N ALA A 476 16.42 -7.85 -7.14
CA ALA A 476 16.54 -7.73 -5.69
C ALA A 476 15.67 -8.78 -4.95
N GLN A 477 14.49 -9.08 -5.47
CA GLN A 477 13.60 -10.13 -4.96
C GLN A 477 14.14 -11.54 -5.23
N GLU A 478 14.76 -11.81 -6.38
CA GLU A 478 15.38 -13.09 -6.70
C GLU A 478 16.56 -13.38 -5.76
N GLU A 479 17.45 -12.39 -5.59
CA GLU A 479 18.59 -12.46 -4.67
C GLU A 479 18.12 -12.71 -3.22
N PHE A 480 17.06 -12.04 -2.77
CA PHE A 480 16.53 -12.26 -1.43
C PHE A 480 15.81 -13.60 -1.29
N ALA A 481 14.99 -14.01 -2.26
CA ALA A 481 14.27 -15.29 -2.24
C ALA A 481 15.24 -16.48 -2.08
N ALA A 482 16.38 -16.44 -2.79
CA ALA A 482 17.42 -17.44 -2.71
C ALA A 482 18.00 -17.65 -1.29
N THR A 483 17.80 -16.71 -0.36
CA THR A 483 18.24 -16.85 1.04
C THR A 483 17.31 -17.71 1.90
N PHE A 484 16.01 -17.77 1.59
CA PHE A 484 15.01 -18.38 2.49
C PHE A 484 14.13 -19.46 1.83
N THR A 485 13.79 -19.34 0.54
CA THR A 485 12.94 -20.33 -0.14
C THR A 485 13.53 -21.75 -0.21
N PRO A 486 14.86 -21.99 -0.31
CA PRO A 486 15.39 -23.36 -0.43
C PRO A 486 15.12 -24.23 0.79
N ALA A 487 15.13 -23.66 2.00
CA ALA A 487 14.84 -24.38 3.23
C ALA A 487 13.34 -24.74 3.34
N ILE A 488 12.46 -23.83 2.88
CA ILE A 488 11.02 -24.07 2.79
C ILE A 488 10.74 -25.17 1.75
N GLN A 489 11.29 -25.05 0.55
CA GLN A 489 11.17 -26.04 -0.53
C GLN A 489 11.54 -27.44 -0.02
N ALA A 490 12.75 -27.61 0.54
CA ALA A 490 13.23 -28.91 1.00
C ALA A 490 12.33 -29.52 2.09
N ARG A 491 11.70 -28.69 2.93
CA ARG A 491 10.68 -29.17 3.89
C ARG A 491 9.39 -29.59 3.19
N LEU A 492 8.84 -28.76 2.31
CA LEU A 492 7.56 -29.03 1.63
C LEU A 492 7.64 -30.29 0.75
N GLU A 493 8.75 -30.50 0.04
CA GLU A 493 8.99 -31.70 -0.77
C GLU A 493 9.19 -32.97 0.08
N ALA A 494 9.75 -32.84 1.29
CA ALA A 494 9.89 -33.95 2.24
C ALA A 494 8.56 -34.30 2.94
N ASP A 495 7.77 -33.28 3.30
CA ASP A 495 6.46 -33.42 3.93
C ASP A 495 5.39 -33.93 2.93
N LEU A 496 5.51 -33.59 1.64
CA LEU A 496 4.57 -33.95 0.57
C LEU A 496 5.29 -34.69 -0.59
N PRO A 497 5.61 -36.00 -0.44
CA PRO A 497 6.33 -36.76 -1.45
C PRO A 497 5.63 -36.77 -2.82
N GLY A 498 6.39 -36.41 -3.86
CA GLY A 498 5.91 -36.24 -5.23
C GLY A 498 5.91 -34.77 -5.69
N LEU A 499 5.91 -33.83 -4.74
CA LEU A 499 6.08 -32.41 -5.01
C LEU A 499 7.51 -32.12 -5.53
N GLN A 500 7.61 -31.17 -6.46
CA GLN A 500 8.84 -30.55 -6.94
C GLN A 500 8.51 -29.08 -7.13
N LEU A 501 9.12 -28.19 -6.34
CA LEU A 501 8.84 -26.76 -6.38
C LEU A 501 10.01 -25.99 -6.99
N THR A 502 9.70 -24.85 -7.60
CA THR A 502 10.63 -23.74 -7.78
C THR A 502 10.56 -22.79 -6.58
N SER A 503 11.58 -21.93 -6.40
CA SER A 503 11.53 -20.84 -5.42
C SER A 503 10.29 -19.96 -5.59
N LEU A 504 9.86 -19.75 -6.83
CA LEU A 504 8.70 -18.92 -7.15
C LEU A 504 7.38 -19.60 -6.78
N GLU A 505 7.26 -20.92 -6.96
CA GLU A 505 6.09 -21.66 -6.46
C GLU A 505 6.03 -21.70 -4.94
N VAL A 506 7.17 -21.73 -4.23
CA VAL A 506 7.18 -21.52 -2.76
C VAL A 506 6.54 -20.18 -2.40
N ILE A 507 6.91 -19.09 -3.09
CA ILE A 507 6.29 -17.77 -2.89
C ILE A 507 4.78 -17.80 -3.21
N TYR A 508 4.35 -18.51 -4.25
CA TYR A 508 2.92 -18.64 -4.58
C TYR A 508 2.14 -19.39 -3.48
N LEU A 509 2.72 -20.45 -2.90
CA LEU A 509 2.11 -21.15 -1.76
C LEU A 509 2.03 -20.26 -0.51
N MET A 510 2.96 -19.31 -0.34
CA MET A 510 2.86 -18.27 0.69
C MET A 510 1.79 -17.22 0.34
N GLU A 511 1.69 -16.78 -0.92
CA GLU A 511 0.66 -15.84 -1.38
C GLU A 511 -0.77 -16.39 -1.21
N LEU A 512 -0.98 -17.71 -1.27
CA LEU A 512 -2.29 -18.32 -0.99
C LEU A 512 -2.80 -18.07 0.44
N CYS A 513 -1.93 -17.79 1.42
CA CYS A 513 -2.32 -17.47 2.79
C CYS A 513 -3.12 -16.15 2.92
N PRO A 514 -2.58 -14.96 2.57
CA PRO A 514 -3.33 -13.71 2.64
C PRO A 514 -4.57 -13.74 1.74
N PHE A 515 -4.47 -14.21 0.50
CA PHE A 515 -5.60 -14.17 -0.44
C PHE A 515 -6.79 -15.04 0.01
N ASN A 516 -6.55 -16.26 0.51
CA ASN A 516 -7.64 -17.06 1.09
C ASN A 516 -8.16 -16.48 2.42
N THR A 517 -7.32 -15.80 3.20
CA THR A 517 -7.76 -15.17 4.45
C THR A 517 -8.75 -14.04 4.16
N VAL A 518 -8.43 -13.15 3.22
CA VAL A 518 -9.28 -11.98 2.91
C VAL A 518 -10.47 -12.31 2.01
N ALA A 519 -10.54 -13.52 1.45
CA ALA A 519 -11.72 -14.02 0.75
C ALA A 519 -12.83 -14.50 1.71
N ASP A 520 -12.50 -14.84 2.97
CA ASP A 520 -13.51 -15.05 4.02
C ASP A 520 -14.05 -13.70 4.51
N ASP A 521 -15.39 -13.57 4.60
CA ASP A 521 -16.09 -12.35 5.02
C ASP A 521 -15.65 -11.81 6.39
N ASN A 522 -15.13 -12.67 7.28
CA ASN A 522 -14.67 -12.29 8.62
C ASN A 522 -13.14 -12.13 8.68
N GLY A 523 -12.43 -12.35 7.57
CA GLY A 523 -10.99 -12.40 7.52
C GLY A 523 -10.42 -13.59 8.32
N THR A 524 -11.02 -14.78 8.27
CA THR A 524 -10.54 -15.94 9.04
C THR A 524 -9.19 -16.43 8.49
N ILE A 525 -8.16 -16.50 9.34
CA ILE A 525 -6.80 -16.91 8.97
C ILE A 525 -6.81 -18.27 8.24
N SER A 526 -6.31 -18.27 7.01
CA SER A 526 -6.31 -19.42 6.11
C SER A 526 -5.45 -20.58 6.62
N PRO A 527 -5.86 -21.86 6.42
CA PRO A 527 -5.00 -23.02 6.67
C PRO A 527 -3.66 -22.99 5.93
N TRP A 528 -3.59 -22.36 4.75
CA TRP A 528 -2.34 -22.12 4.01
C TRP A 528 -1.28 -21.41 4.87
N CYS A 529 -1.71 -20.52 5.77
CA CYS A 529 -0.82 -19.77 6.65
C CYS A 529 -0.02 -20.68 7.62
N ARG A 530 -0.56 -21.86 7.94
CA ARG A 530 0.03 -22.83 8.88
C ARG A 530 1.07 -23.75 8.25
N LEU A 531 1.32 -23.63 6.95
CA LEU A 531 2.37 -24.40 6.26
C LEU A 531 3.78 -23.84 6.52
N PHE A 532 3.84 -22.57 6.93
CA PHE A 532 5.05 -21.76 7.13
C PHE A 532 5.20 -21.33 8.60
N SER A 533 6.43 -21.02 9.01
CA SER A 533 6.73 -20.51 10.35
C SER A 533 6.63 -18.97 10.44
N GLU A 534 6.59 -18.43 11.65
CA GLU A 534 6.69 -16.99 11.92
C GLU A 534 7.95 -16.38 11.29
N GLU A 535 9.12 -17.01 11.45
CA GLU A 535 10.39 -16.58 10.83
C GLU A 535 10.34 -16.55 9.29
N GLU A 536 9.58 -17.47 8.68
CA GLU A 536 9.34 -17.49 7.24
C GLU A 536 8.37 -16.38 6.81
N TRP A 537 7.38 -16.03 7.64
CA TRP A 537 6.53 -14.85 7.42
C TRP A 537 7.31 -13.55 7.52
N HIS A 538 8.22 -13.40 8.50
CA HIS A 538 9.16 -12.28 8.56
C HIS A 538 10.00 -12.19 7.27
N SER A 539 10.51 -13.32 6.77
CA SER A 539 11.24 -13.39 5.50
C SER A 539 10.37 -12.94 4.31
N TYR A 540 9.14 -13.44 4.23
CA TYR A 540 8.18 -13.06 3.18
C TYR A 540 7.77 -11.57 3.24
N ASN A 541 7.55 -11.03 4.44
CA ASN A 541 7.30 -9.60 4.63
C ASN A 541 8.45 -8.73 4.12
N TYR A 542 9.68 -9.18 4.36
CA TYR A 542 10.86 -8.49 3.87
C TYR A 542 11.03 -8.64 2.36
N TYR A 543 10.80 -9.82 1.79
CA TYR A 543 10.74 -10.05 0.33
C TYR A 543 9.75 -9.09 -0.38
N GLN A 544 8.59 -8.85 0.23
CA GLN A 544 7.63 -7.86 -0.28
C GLN A 544 8.06 -6.41 -0.04
N SER A 545 8.80 -6.13 1.05
CA SER A 545 9.36 -4.81 1.32
C SER A 545 10.51 -4.45 0.35
N VAL A 546 11.34 -5.43 -0.01
CA VAL A 546 12.36 -5.34 -1.07
C VAL A 546 11.70 -5.00 -2.40
N ASN A 547 10.62 -5.70 -2.77
CA ASN A 547 9.83 -5.40 -3.98
C ASN A 547 9.44 -3.92 -4.07
N LYS A 548 8.77 -3.41 -3.03
CA LYS A 548 8.26 -2.04 -3.03
C LYS A 548 9.38 -1.00 -2.92
N TYR A 549 10.46 -1.30 -2.19
CA TYR A 549 11.60 -0.41 -2.05
C TYR A 549 12.37 -0.22 -3.36
N TYR A 550 12.65 -1.31 -4.07
CA TYR A 550 13.36 -1.28 -5.35
C TYR A 550 12.46 -1.02 -6.55
N GLY A 551 11.15 -1.27 -6.47
CA GLY A 551 10.20 -0.95 -7.53
C GLY A 551 9.83 0.53 -7.51
N TYR A 552 9.32 1.01 -6.38
CA TYR A 552 8.63 2.31 -6.29
C TYR A 552 9.26 3.26 -5.25
N GLY A 553 10.08 2.73 -4.34
CA GLY A 553 10.78 3.51 -3.33
C GLY A 553 12.16 4.00 -3.76
N ALA A 554 12.95 4.47 -2.78
CA ALA A 554 14.28 5.02 -3.01
C ALA A 554 15.34 4.00 -3.50
N GLY A 555 15.03 2.70 -3.52
CA GLY A 555 15.87 1.70 -4.21
C GLY A 555 15.82 1.87 -5.72
N ASN A 556 14.72 2.39 -6.26
CA ASN A 556 14.61 2.79 -7.66
C ASN A 556 15.04 4.25 -7.86
N PRO A 557 15.97 4.56 -8.78
CA PRO A 557 16.30 5.94 -9.11
C PRO A 557 15.11 6.78 -9.61
N LEU A 558 14.11 6.16 -10.25
CA LEU A 558 12.90 6.81 -10.76
C LEU A 558 11.63 6.52 -9.93
N GLY A 559 11.71 5.72 -8.87
CA GLY A 559 10.56 5.39 -8.01
C GLY A 559 9.93 6.63 -7.35
N PRO A 560 10.70 7.42 -6.56
CA PRO A 560 10.18 8.64 -5.92
C PRO A 560 9.73 9.70 -6.93
N THR A 561 10.22 9.63 -8.18
CA THR A 561 9.82 10.54 -9.26
C THR A 561 8.37 10.34 -9.68
N GLN A 562 7.79 9.14 -9.56
CA GLN A 562 6.39 8.89 -9.90
C GLN A 562 5.41 9.62 -8.96
N GLY A 563 5.80 9.81 -7.69
CA GLY A 563 5.01 10.50 -6.67
C GLY A 563 5.06 12.04 -6.71
N VAL A 564 5.78 12.63 -7.67
CA VAL A 564 6.01 14.08 -7.74
C VAL A 564 4.73 14.86 -8.06
N GLY A 565 3.93 14.41 -9.02
CA GLY A 565 2.70 15.09 -9.42
C GLY A 565 1.72 15.27 -8.26
N TRP A 566 1.41 14.18 -7.55
CA TRP A 566 0.55 14.22 -6.35
C TRP A 566 1.15 15.07 -5.23
N THR A 567 2.47 15.07 -5.07
CA THR A 567 3.13 15.93 -4.08
C THR A 567 2.95 17.41 -4.40
N ASN A 568 3.01 17.80 -5.68
CA ASN A 568 2.76 19.17 -6.12
C ASN A 568 1.26 19.55 -6.04
N GLU A 569 0.34 18.61 -6.26
CA GLU A 569 -1.09 18.79 -5.95
C GLU A 569 -1.35 19.02 -4.45
N LEU A 570 -0.71 18.25 -3.57
CA LEU A 570 -0.81 18.44 -2.11
C LEU A 570 -0.31 19.84 -1.70
N ILE A 571 0.82 20.29 -2.26
CA ILE A 571 1.35 21.65 -2.02
C ILE A 571 0.31 22.71 -2.44
N ALA A 572 -0.30 22.56 -3.61
CA ALA A 572 -1.35 23.45 -4.10
C ALA A 572 -2.54 23.55 -3.12
N ARG A 573 -3.04 22.39 -2.67
CA ARG A 573 -4.15 22.28 -1.70
C ARG A 573 -3.81 22.88 -0.33
N LEU A 574 -2.62 22.62 0.21
CA LEU A 574 -2.17 23.13 1.51
C LEU A 574 -1.95 24.66 1.52
N THR A 575 -1.47 25.22 0.42
CA THR A 575 -1.11 26.65 0.26
C THR A 575 -2.21 27.50 -0.39
N ASN A 576 -3.27 26.86 -0.90
CA ASN A 576 -4.34 27.49 -1.69
C ASN A 576 -3.77 28.28 -2.89
N GLN A 577 -2.80 27.68 -3.60
CA GLN A 577 -2.20 28.20 -4.83
C GLN A 577 -2.44 27.20 -5.98
N PRO A 578 -2.41 27.65 -7.26
CA PRO A 578 -2.49 26.75 -8.41
C PRO A 578 -1.39 25.68 -8.39
N VAL A 579 -1.69 24.50 -8.97
CA VAL A 579 -0.70 23.45 -9.18
C VAL A 579 0.44 23.96 -10.08
N ASN A 580 1.68 23.71 -9.67
CA ASN A 580 2.87 24.00 -10.43
C ASN A 580 3.71 22.72 -10.56
N ASP A 581 3.47 21.99 -11.65
CA ASP A 581 4.05 20.70 -11.94
C ASP A 581 4.20 20.52 -13.46
N HIS A 582 5.05 19.58 -13.86
CA HIS A 582 5.27 19.19 -15.26
C HIS A 582 5.61 17.69 -15.37
N THR A 583 5.06 16.89 -14.45
CA THR A 583 5.28 15.45 -14.32
C THR A 583 4.01 14.68 -14.69
N SER A 584 3.35 14.01 -13.73
CA SER A 584 2.15 13.20 -13.91
C SER A 584 0.83 13.98 -13.74
N THR A 585 0.86 15.28 -13.44
CA THR A 585 -0.35 16.13 -13.33
C THR A 585 -1.07 16.34 -14.67
N ASN A 586 -2.39 16.50 -14.61
CA ASN A 586 -3.19 16.81 -15.79
C ASN A 586 -3.63 18.28 -15.74
N THR A 587 -2.94 19.13 -16.51
CA THR A 587 -3.19 20.58 -16.51
C THR A 587 -4.63 20.99 -16.86
N THR A 588 -5.42 20.13 -17.51
CA THR A 588 -6.85 20.39 -17.76
C THR A 588 -7.72 20.13 -16.53
N LEU A 589 -7.43 19.08 -15.76
CA LEU A 589 -8.12 18.77 -14.51
C LEU A 589 -7.71 19.76 -13.41
N ASP A 590 -6.41 20.02 -13.30
CA ASP A 590 -5.80 20.71 -12.15
C ASP A 590 -5.93 22.25 -12.22
N SER A 591 -6.31 22.79 -13.38
CA SER A 591 -6.64 24.20 -13.56
C SER A 591 -8.14 24.51 -13.49
N ASN A 592 -9.00 23.49 -13.45
CA ASN A 592 -10.45 23.65 -13.37
C ASN A 592 -10.95 23.44 -11.92
N PRO A 593 -11.57 24.46 -11.27
CA PRO A 593 -12.09 24.36 -9.91
C PRO A 593 -13.15 23.27 -9.68
N GLU A 594 -13.80 22.74 -10.73
CA GLU A 594 -14.75 21.62 -10.60
C GLU A 594 -14.05 20.26 -10.41
N THR A 595 -12.83 20.11 -10.96
CA THR A 595 -12.03 18.87 -10.92
C THR A 595 -10.80 18.95 -10.01
N PHE A 596 -10.38 20.15 -9.65
CA PHE A 596 -9.36 20.41 -8.64
C PHE A 596 -9.69 21.68 -7.83
N PRO A 597 -10.71 21.62 -6.95
CA PRO A 597 -11.04 22.74 -6.09
C PRO A 597 -9.91 23.04 -5.09
N LEU A 598 -9.61 24.32 -4.90
CA LEU A 598 -8.70 24.80 -3.87
C LEU A 598 -9.49 25.42 -2.71
N GLY A 599 -8.90 25.42 -1.51
CA GLY A 599 -9.48 26.07 -0.33
C GLY A 599 -10.58 25.28 0.39
N LEU A 600 -10.91 24.08 -0.08
CA LEU A 600 -11.66 23.11 0.73
C LEU A 600 -10.83 22.64 1.92
N LYS A 601 -11.49 22.07 2.93
CA LYS A 601 -10.85 21.59 4.16
C LYS A 601 -10.59 20.08 4.19
N LEU A 602 -11.29 19.32 3.34
CA LEU A 602 -11.24 17.86 3.31
C LEU A 602 -11.09 17.35 1.88
N TYR A 603 -10.10 16.49 1.65
CA TYR A 603 -9.83 15.84 0.38
C TYR A 603 -9.61 14.34 0.60
N ALA A 604 -10.07 13.51 -0.33
CA ALA A 604 -9.85 12.07 -0.31
C ALA A 604 -9.45 11.58 -1.70
N ASP A 605 -8.23 11.06 -1.82
CA ASP A 605 -7.72 10.46 -3.06
C ASP A 605 -7.52 8.94 -2.86
N PHE A 606 -7.99 8.14 -3.82
CA PHE A 606 -7.88 6.68 -3.83
C PHE A 606 -6.97 6.18 -4.95
N SER A 607 -6.01 5.31 -4.62
CA SER A 607 -4.86 4.93 -5.46
C SER A 607 -4.38 3.50 -5.15
N HIS A 608 -3.20 3.12 -5.64
CA HIS A 608 -2.58 1.79 -5.47
C HIS A 608 -1.39 1.81 -4.51
N ASP A 609 -0.89 0.64 -4.13
CA ASP A 609 0.29 0.48 -3.27
C ASP A 609 1.56 1.07 -3.88
N ASN A 610 1.73 0.89 -5.19
CA ASN A 610 2.89 1.36 -5.94
C ASN A 610 3.05 2.88 -5.83
N ASP A 611 1.98 3.60 -6.19
CA ASP A 611 1.90 5.05 -6.18
C ASP A 611 2.03 5.61 -4.77
N MET A 612 1.37 5.00 -3.78
CA MET A 612 1.50 5.41 -2.39
C MET A 612 2.95 5.31 -1.89
N VAL A 613 3.68 4.25 -2.23
CA VAL A 613 5.11 4.13 -1.88
C VAL A 613 5.91 5.23 -2.58
N ALA A 614 5.72 5.43 -3.88
CA ALA A 614 6.40 6.49 -4.64
C ALA A 614 6.13 7.89 -4.05
N ILE A 615 4.87 8.19 -3.72
CA ILE A 615 4.42 9.44 -3.07
C ILE A 615 5.08 9.63 -1.70
N PHE A 616 5.15 8.58 -0.87
CA PHE A 616 5.78 8.69 0.45
C PHE A 616 7.29 8.98 0.35
N TYR A 617 7.99 8.45 -0.65
CA TYR A 617 9.38 8.83 -0.91
C TYR A 617 9.51 10.21 -1.57
N ALA A 618 8.59 10.62 -2.45
CA ALA A 618 8.56 11.97 -3.03
C ALA A 618 8.35 13.07 -1.95
N LEU A 619 7.56 12.76 -0.93
CA LEU A 619 7.36 13.56 0.29
C LEU A 619 8.54 13.48 1.27
N GLY A 620 9.52 12.62 1.04
CA GLY A 620 10.69 12.42 1.90
C GLY A 620 10.41 11.72 3.24
N LEU A 621 9.23 11.10 3.41
CA LEU A 621 8.79 10.49 4.67
C LEU A 621 9.71 9.37 5.15
N TYR A 622 10.38 8.70 4.22
CA TYR A 622 11.28 7.56 4.45
C TYR A 622 12.74 7.87 4.07
N ASN A 623 13.15 9.15 4.04
CA ASN A 623 14.54 9.54 3.76
C ASN A 623 15.55 9.09 4.83
N ASN A 624 15.08 8.68 6.02
CA ASN A 624 15.91 8.07 7.07
C ASN A 624 15.97 6.54 6.98
N THR A 625 15.24 5.91 6.05
CA THR A 625 15.32 4.47 5.82
C THR A 625 16.69 4.15 5.22
N PRO A 626 17.48 3.23 5.83
CA PRO A 626 18.73 2.76 5.24
C PRO A 626 18.44 2.06 3.91
N VAL A 627 19.44 1.98 3.03
CA VAL A 627 19.34 1.13 1.84
C VAL A 627 19.07 -0.30 2.31
N LEU A 628 17.94 -0.86 1.88
CA LEU A 628 17.57 -2.23 2.23
C LEU A 628 18.57 -3.22 1.63
N SER A 629 18.80 -4.34 2.29
CA SER A 629 19.71 -5.38 1.81
C SER A 629 18.93 -6.39 0.98
N ASN A 630 19.47 -6.78 -0.18
CA ASN A 630 18.91 -7.87 -0.97
C ASN A 630 19.14 -9.26 -0.34
N THR A 631 19.83 -9.38 0.81
CA THR A 631 20.21 -10.68 1.39
C THR A 631 20.00 -10.80 2.90
N THR A 632 19.66 -9.71 3.59
CA THR A 632 19.52 -9.69 5.06
C THR A 632 18.29 -8.90 5.46
N ILE A 633 17.42 -9.50 6.27
CA ILE A 633 16.20 -8.83 6.78
C ILE A 633 16.58 -7.57 7.57
N THR A 634 15.84 -6.49 7.31
CA THR A 634 15.83 -5.26 8.11
C THR A 634 14.37 -4.98 8.47
N GLU A 635 14.01 -5.14 9.74
CA GLU A 635 12.63 -4.97 10.18
C GLU A 635 12.19 -3.50 10.12
N ALA A 636 10.88 -3.26 10.14
CA ALA A 636 10.30 -1.94 9.95
C ALA A 636 10.89 -0.89 10.90
N GLU A 637 11.05 -1.19 12.20
CA GLU A 637 11.66 -0.31 13.20
C GLU A 637 13.11 0.09 12.84
N GLN A 638 13.89 -0.87 12.34
CA GLN A 638 15.28 -0.66 11.93
C GLN A 638 15.35 0.09 10.58
N ALA A 639 14.34 -0.08 9.74
CA ALA A 639 14.13 0.61 8.48
C ALA A 639 13.48 2.01 8.64
N GLY A 640 13.48 2.62 9.83
CA GLY A 640 12.89 3.94 10.09
C GLY A 640 11.36 3.98 10.15
N GLY A 641 10.73 2.81 10.17
CA GLY A 641 9.29 2.56 10.05
C GLY A 641 8.83 2.19 8.63
N TYR A 642 9.75 1.83 7.73
CA TYR A 642 9.42 1.37 6.39
C TYR A 642 9.30 -0.16 6.31
N SER A 643 8.14 -0.65 5.89
CA SER A 643 7.95 -1.97 5.32
C SER A 643 6.74 -1.93 4.38
N ALA A 644 6.58 -2.90 3.48
CA ALA A 644 5.40 -2.96 2.62
C ALA A 644 4.10 -3.10 3.45
N ALA A 645 4.12 -3.84 4.55
CA ALA A 645 2.98 -3.97 5.45
C ALA A 645 2.65 -2.68 6.20
N TRP A 646 3.67 -1.95 6.68
CA TRP A 646 3.47 -0.72 7.44
C TRP A 646 3.06 0.48 6.58
N THR A 647 3.32 0.44 5.28
CA THR A 647 3.09 1.57 4.37
C THR A 647 1.96 1.33 3.38
N ALA A 648 1.88 0.14 2.79
CA ALA A 648 1.10 -0.13 1.59
C ALA A 648 0.25 -1.41 1.68
N SER A 649 -0.13 -1.81 2.90
CA SER A 649 -1.15 -2.83 3.19
C SER A 649 -2.48 -2.59 2.45
N PHE A 650 -3.34 -3.61 2.35
CA PHE A 650 -4.71 -3.42 1.87
C PHE A 650 -5.47 -2.45 2.76
N ALA A 651 -6.22 -1.51 2.16
CA ALA A 651 -6.86 -0.40 2.86
C ALA A 651 -5.89 0.50 3.67
N SER A 652 -4.60 0.53 3.31
CA SER A 652 -3.65 1.48 3.90
C SER A 652 -4.09 2.92 3.65
N ARG A 653 -3.74 3.82 4.56
CA ARG A 653 -4.03 5.25 4.42
C ARG A 653 -2.96 6.13 5.03
N ALA A 654 -2.73 7.26 4.38
CA ALA A 654 -1.99 8.37 4.94
C ALA A 654 -2.93 9.57 5.16
N TYR A 655 -2.73 10.28 6.26
CA TYR A 655 -3.35 11.57 6.53
C TYR A 655 -2.30 12.68 6.52
N VAL A 656 -2.53 13.70 5.71
CA VAL A 656 -1.81 14.98 5.78
C VAL A 656 -2.70 16.00 6.47
N GLU A 657 -2.29 16.45 7.64
CA GLU A 657 -3.01 17.40 8.47
C GLU A 657 -2.37 18.78 8.38
N LYS A 658 -3.18 19.84 8.25
CA LYS A 658 -2.77 21.19 8.64
C LYS A 658 -3.52 21.58 9.91
N MET A 659 -2.81 22.17 10.86
CA MET A 659 -3.36 22.59 12.14
C MET A 659 -2.85 23.95 12.58
N THR A 660 -3.70 24.71 13.27
CA THR A 660 -3.30 25.93 13.99
C THR A 660 -3.16 25.60 15.47
N CYS A 661 -2.14 26.15 16.13
CA CYS A 661 -1.89 25.89 17.54
C CYS A 661 -1.78 27.19 18.35
N SER A 662 -2.28 27.15 19.59
CA SER A 662 -2.17 28.25 20.54
C SER A 662 -0.71 28.52 20.93
N PRO A 663 -0.24 29.80 21.00
CA PRO A 663 1.17 30.13 21.23
C PRO A 663 1.80 29.52 22.49
N SER A 664 0.99 29.22 23.51
CA SER A 664 1.40 28.62 24.79
C SER A 664 1.97 27.20 24.69
N TYR A 665 1.78 26.52 23.54
CA TYR A 665 2.20 25.12 23.31
C TYR A 665 3.23 24.97 22.18
N GLY A 666 3.79 26.08 21.68
CA GLY A 666 4.96 26.04 20.80
C GLY A 666 6.18 25.49 21.54
N GLY A 667 6.76 24.40 21.02
CA GLY A 667 7.93 23.75 21.59
C GLY A 667 9.10 24.73 21.83
N GLY A 668 9.81 24.56 22.94
CA GLY A 668 10.74 25.57 23.44
C GLY A 668 11.86 25.92 22.44
N HIS A 669 11.99 27.23 22.15
CA HIS A 669 13.21 27.75 21.55
C HIS A 669 14.44 27.30 22.36
N ALA A 670 15.42 26.72 21.65
CA ALA A 670 16.66 26.24 22.25
C ALA A 670 17.33 27.33 23.11
N GLY A 671 17.41 27.06 24.41
CA GLY A 671 18.01 27.98 25.37
C GLY A 671 19.51 28.11 25.15
N ARG A 672 19.94 29.16 24.44
CA ARG A 672 21.31 29.69 24.55
C ARG A 672 21.52 30.32 25.94
N GLY A 673 21.78 29.48 26.93
CA GLY A 673 22.61 29.90 28.06
C GLY A 673 24.06 30.10 27.54
N GLY A 674 24.80 31.14 27.92
CA GLY A 674 24.43 32.30 28.72
C GLY A 674 25.69 32.90 29.34
N HIS A 675 25.88 34.21 29.25
CA HIS A 675 26.77 34.96 30.14
C HIS A 675 26.31 36.42 30.16
N GLY A 676 25.97 36.92 31.34
CA GLY A 676 25.35 38.23 31.51
C GLY A 676 26.35 39.35 31.79
N SER A 677 25.93 40.57 31.46
CA SER A 677 26.39 41.80 32.10
C SER A 677 25.20 42.75 32.20
N SER A 678 24.65 42.91 33.41
CA SER A 678 23.80 44.08 33.70
C SER A 678 24.69 45.33 33.68
N TRP A 679 24.22 46.45 33.12
CA TRP A 679 24.36 47.83 33.64
C TRP A 679 23.89 48.86 32.58
N ASN A 680 23.32 49.98 33.07
CA ASN A 680 22.90 51.20 32.36
C ASN A 680 21.61 51.07 31.51
N ALA A 681 20.44 51.63 31.87
CA ALA A 681 20.08 52.99 32.30
C ALA A 681 19.80 53.97 31.14
N TRP A 682 18.50 54.25 30.96
CA TRP A 682 17.89 55.45 30.36
C TRP A 682 18.53 56.04 29.08
N ASN A 683 17.85 55.82 27.95
CA ASN A 683 17.64 56.91 27.00
C ASN A 683 16.29 56.75 26.28
N GLY A 684 15.51 57.83 26.21
CA GLY A 684 14.21 57.83 25.54
C GLY A 684 14.36 58.08 24.04
N GLY A 685 13.63 57.33 23.22
CA GLY A 685 13.62 57.50 21.76
C GLY A 685 12.55 56.63 21.15
N ALA A 686 11.64 57.23 20.39
CA ALA A 686 10.47 56.54 19.85
C ALA A 686 10.86 55.45 18.82
N LYS A 687 10.20 54.30 18.94
CA LYS A 687 9.66 53.52 17.81
C LYS A 687 8.47 52.74 18.33
N GLY A 688 7.35 52.81 17.62
CA GLY A 688 6.17 52.04 17.98
C GLY A 688 6.47 50.57 17.83
N SER A 689 6.52 49.84 18.94
CA SER A 689 6.31 48.41 18.93
C SER A 689 4.89 48.18 18.45
N SER A 690 4.74 47.84 17.16
CA SER A 690 3.59 47.03 16.76
C SER A 690 3.58 45.84 17.71
N ALA A 691 2.45 45.63 18.38
CA ALA A 691 2.16 44.31 18.89
C ALA A 691 2.17 43.40 17.65
N SER A 692 3.22 42.59 17.52
CA SER A 692 3.18 41.46 16.61
C SER A 692 2.01 40.62 17.09
N SER A 693 0.88 40.72 16.39
CA SER A 693 -0.18 39.73 16.49
C SER A 693 0.51 38.40 16.22
N SER A 694 0.64 37.56 17.24
CA SER A 694 1.18 36.22 17.09
C SER A 694 0.19 35.44 16.22
N ALA A 695 0.39 35.53 14.91
CA ALA A 695 -0.36 34.75 13.94
C ALA A 695 -0.17 33.28 14.35
N SER A 696 -1.29 32.58 14.51
CA SER A 696 -1.26 31.15 14.81
C SER A 696 -0.51 30.46 13.69
N GLN A 697 0.68 29.94 13.99
CA GLN A 697 1.53 29.30 13.02
C GLN A 697 0.82 28.05 12.50
N GLU A 698 0.65 27.95 11.18
CA GLU A 698 0.14 26.72 10.56
C GLU A 698 1.23 25.66 10.60
N LEU A 699 0.89 24.49 11.14
CA LEU A 699 1.76 23.34 11.23
C LEU A 699 1.22 22.19 10.38
N VAL A 700 2.10 21.46 9.72
CA VAL A 700 1.79 20.25 8.96
C VAL A 700 2.25 19.02 9.74
N ARG A 701 1.41 17.98 9.77
CA ARG A 701 1.75 16.63 10.28
C ARG A 701 1.36 15.58 9.25
N VAL A 702 2.16 14.52 9.12
CA VAL A 702 1.83 13.36 8.29
C VAL A 702 1.74 12.11 9.15
N ILE A 703 0.73 11.30 8.88
CA ILE A 703 0.42 10.06 9.60
C ILE A 703 0.23 8.97 8.54
N VAL A 704 0.92 7.83 8.64
CA VAL A 704 0.78 6.68 7.73
C VAL A 704 0.36 5.48 8.56
N ASN A 705 -0.80 4.89 8.26
CA ASN A 705 -1.40 3.78 9.03
C ASN A 705 -1.36 4.01 10.55
N ASP A 706 -1.85 5.18 10.96
CA ASP A 706 -1.86 5.73 12.33
C ASP A 706 -0.50 6.07 12.96
N ARG A 707 0.62 5.70 12.33
CA ARG A 707 1.96 6.14 12.75
C ARG A 707 2.23 7.57 12.32
N VAL A 708 2.43 8.47 13.29
CA VAL A 708 2.99 9.80 13.01
C VAL A 708 4.39 9.62 12.43
N ILE A 709 4.63 10.19 11.26
CA ILE A 709 5.95 10.21 10.62
C ILE A 709 6.64 11.53 10.97
N PRO A 710 7.80 11.52 11.67
CA PRO A 710 8.55 12.75 11.94
C PRO A 710 9.05 13.35 10.63
N LEU A 711 8.58 14.55 10.29
CA LEU A 711 8.97 15.23 9.07
C LEU A 711 10.46 15.63 9.09
N VAL A 712 11.16 15.44 7.98
CA VAL A 712 12.60 15.70 7.84
C VAL A 712 12.86 16.90 6.92
N GLY A 713 14.05 17.50 7.00
CA GLY A 713 14.45 18.64 6.17
C GLY A 713 13.78 19.99 6.51
N CYS A 714 12.61 19.99 7.15
CA CYS A 714 11.85 21.20 7.51
C CYS A 714 11.99 21.65 8.98
N GLY A 715 12.84 20.99 9.78
CA GLY A 715 13.07 21.34 11.18
C GLY A 715 11.91 21.01 12.11
N ALA A 716 11.40 19.77 12.05
CA ALA A 716 10.23 19.34 12.80
C ALA A 716 10.37 19.46 14.32
N ASP A 717 9.24 19.70 14.98
CA ASP A 717 9.12 19.64 16.43
C ASP A 717 9.07 18.20 16.97
N ASN A 718 9.04 18.06 18.30
CA ASN A 718 8.98 16.77 18.99
C ASN A 718 7.65 16.02 18.82
N LEU A 719 6.68 16.58 18.09
CA LEU A 719 5.44 15.93 17.69
C LEU A 719 5.43 15.60 16.18
N GLY A 720 6.59 15.69 15.52
CA GLY A 720 6.80 15.35 14.12
C GLY A 720 6.34 16.42 13.14
N ARG A 721 6.05 17.64 13.60
CA ARG A 721 5.37 18.68 12.81
C ARG A 721 6.31 19.77 12.33
N CYS A 722 6.12 20.24 11.11
CA CYS A 722 6.84 21.38 10.56
C CYS A 722 5.90 22.58 10.36
N THR A 723 6.45 23.79 10.24
CA THR A 723 5.68 24.94 9.74
C THR A 723 5.23 24.68 8.30
N LEU A 724 4.09 25.21 7.85
CA LEU A 724 3.64 25.03 6.47
C LEU A 724 4.72 25.48 5.46
N ASP A 725 5.27 26.68 5.64
CA ASP A 725 6.29 27.23 4.76
C ASP A 725 7.55 26.35 4.73
N SER A 726 8.01 25.89 5.90
CA SER A 726 9.19 25.01 6.02
C SER A 726 8.95 23.63 5.42
N PHE A 727 7.74 23.07 5.57
CA PHE A 727 7.36 21.80 4.94
C PHE A 727 7.38 21.92 3.42
N VAL A 728 6.71 22.93 2.85
CA VAL A 728 6.73 23.20 1.42
C VAL A 728 8.15 23.49 0.93
N GLU A 729 8.98 24.19 1.70
CA GLU A 729 10.39 24.42 1.36
C GLU A 729 11.20 23.12 1.30
N SER A 730 10.98 22.19 2.23
CA SER A 730 11.67 20.89 2.26
C SER A 730 11.35 19.98 1.08
N LEU A 731 10.17 20.13 0.46
CA LEU A 731 9.75 19.41 -0.75
C LEU A 731 10.43 19.96 -2.03
N SER A 732 11.72 20.26 -1.97
CA SER A 732 12.48 20.81 -3.11
C SER A 732 12.56 19.83 -4.28
N PHE A 733 12.74 18.52 -4.01
CA PHE A 733 12.76 17.46 -5.02
C PHE A 733 11.48 17.45 -5.87
N ALA A 734 10.30 17.39 -5.25
CA ALA A 734 9.04 17.40 -5.99
C ALA A 734 8.81 18.73 -6.73
N ARG A 735 9.07 19.87 -6.09
CA ARG A 735 8.92 21.20 -6.71
C ARG A 735 9.88 21.47 -7.88
N SER A 736 10.97 20.71 -8.00
CA SER A 736 11.87 20.76 -9.16
C SER A 736 11.55 19.74 -10.25
N GLY A 737 10.45 18.97 -10.14
CA GLY A 737 10.11 17.91 -11.08
C GLY A 737 10.81 16.57 -10.83
N GLY A 738 11.40 16.36 -9.64
CA GLY A 738 12.13 15.15 -9.30
C GLY A 738 13.26 14.85 -10.30
N ARG A 739 13.26 13.62 -10.85
CA ARG A 739 14.10 13.21 -11.98
C ARG A 739 13.27 13.00 -13.27
N TRP A 740 12.14 13.69 -13.44
CA TRP A 740 11.20 13.42 -14.53
C TRP A 740 11.79 13.52 -15.94
N SER A 741 12.86 14.31 -16.13
CA SER A 741 13.60 14.34 -17.39
C SER A 741 14.23 12.98 -17.76
N GLU A 742 14.62 12.17 -16.78
CA GLU A 742 15.23 10.84 -16.97
C GLU A 742 14.19 9.79 -17.43
N CYS A 743 12.88 10.11 -17.44
CA CYS A 743 11.84 9.23 -17.97
C CYS A 743 11.90 9.01 -19.49
N PHE A 744 12.61 9.87 -20.24
CA PHE A 744 12.50 9.96 -21.71
C PHE A 744 13.86 10.17 -22.42
N THR A 745 14.98 9.88 -21.75
CA THR A 745 16.36 10.17 -22.23
C THR A 745 17.23 8.93 -22.25
#